data_AF-A0A8H5AAJ2-F1
#
_entry.id   AF-A0A8H5AAJ2-F1
#
_cell.length_a   1.000
_cell.length_b   1.000
_cell.length_c   1.000
_cell.angle_alpha   90.00
_cell.angle_beta   90.00
_cell.angle_gamma   90.00
#
_symmetry.space_group_name_H-M   'P 1'
#
loop_
_entity.id
_entity.type
_entity.pdbx_description
1 polymer ?
#
loop_
_entity_poly.entity_id
_entity_poly.type
_entity_poly.pdbx_seq_one_letter_code
_entity_poly.pdbx_strand_id
1 'polypeptide(L)'
;AATTGGEDAKPQPRSIQTEEEILLLYDVTERHGSKDDLAKLVSSPVFSPLVQFRKGRKELMLRIISRYQQEQQFEAIFELCKDCLSIEDENGQPSLMAADWKVWRQFIEAAAEIKNTKPDIEETVQQLLLKFIKSPNLRPIYKRIILLARVSAAFNLASNDEDDVVENEPASFRLKELISYMKSQGTNAACFDDIKAFAERLSPSALKYMAYEFVPKLAQTTEDEIQSARISNLAFKLQYFAATCPCMYSTIPGEKPLRKCLVSGVEVDASSPGPAFSTIAETALKAHQSLAGLAPKSSAVEAEIRPELAVIIGLCMIQTAFPPSTDLSNIPASYTPLLRALLLLEHQLTLTPKHSIISLLLVQLHLRVGSSPRAREIWDTLGVKRTIMDSLAPIFYDRLSTISPALISPSDETGWELLDLLSSHFNVSLKLRMPRRLIDAFESGSYSSVIDIPEYMENLRWSCTRAMSLVEETRTDRIMGEHFSEVFTDPRFTEVADDMKLVETVDYGSFPSWDCSSQSPVYTRLRIGPPSTNRRAHLSLLSEAFHELLGYRPPPIYKASATAAIPDQVFVLESLSQLSNSFMKFSNGPRGDLTPQEATYFEVISLLSTLIPFATGINRAKPIPEEFFQIVDTLKIAIDTLKLELMPLTNTSEQVTTLSTLHSLAILRDTSVAIKNSAQWVIAFNDREKERDRSGKSNLPKEVMAQIKELVTVTETTLKEGKATVAKMKEQVFGRDFEPAVRAWIFEDADNILGVVGEAATKKLVKSWESNVKGWTQIDVLEGT
;
A
#
# COMPACT_ATOMS: atom_id res chain seq x y z
N ALA A 1 40.57 -3.93 42.24
CA ALA A 1 41.89 -4.50 41.89
C ALA A 1 41.81 -6.02 41.97
N ALA A 2 41.65 -6.65 40.81
CA ALA A 2 41.99 -8.03 40.51
C ALA A 2 41.93 -8.15 38.98
N THR A 3 42.98 -7.62 38.35
CA THR A 3 43.36 -7.87 36.96
C THR A 3 43.81 -9.32 36.82
N THR A 4 43.11 -10.10 36.00
CA THR A 4 43.71 -11.21 35.24
C THR A 4 42.94 -11.35 33.94
N GLY A 5 43.63 -11.14 32.83
CA GLY A 5 43.10 -11.36 31.49
C GLY A 5 42.61 -12.80 31.34
N GLY A 6 41.41 -12.95 30.80
CA GLY A 6 41.00 -14.20 30.18
C GLY A 6 41.79 -14.32 28.89
N GLU A 7 42.94 -14.98 28.97
CA GLU A 7 43.59 -15.58 27.80
C GLU A 7 42.55 -16.35 26.98
N ASP A 8 42.67 -16.28 25.66
CA ASP A 8 41.94 -17.07 24.68
C ASP A 8 41.89 -18.55 25.10
N ALA A 9 40.83 -18.95 25.81
CA ALA A 9 40.49 -20.34 25.98
C ALA A 9 40.17 -20.87 24.58
N LYS A 10 41.16 -21.50 23.93
CA LYS A 10 40.96 -22.14 22.63
C LYS A 10 39.76 -23.09 22.76
N PRO A 11 38.69 -22.87 21.98
CA PRO A 11 37.52 -23.72 22.05
C PRO A 11 37.94 -25.17 21.79
N GLN A 12 37.42 -26.13 22.57
CA GLN A 12 37.67 -27.54 22.28
C GLN A 12 37.26 -27.85 20.82
N PRO A 13 37.94 -28.76 20.11
CA PRO A 13 37.73 -29.03 18.67
C PRO A 13 36.33 -29.54 18.26
N ARG A 14 35.36 -29.58 19.19
CA ARG A 14 33.93 -29.88 18.97
C ARG A 14 32.98 -28.90 19.69
N SER A 15 33.49 -27.75 20.12
CA SER A 15 32.68 -26.71 20.77
C SER A 15 32.08 -25.76 19.73
N ILE A 16 31.02 -25.07 20.11
CA ILE A 16 30.33 -24.04 19.33
C ILE A 16 31.26 -22.83 19.16
N GLN A 17 31.53 -22.43 17.92
CA GLN A 17 32.55 -21.43 17.58
C GLN A 17 32.01 -20.29 16.71
N THR A 18 31.18 -20.61 15.70
CA THR A 18 30.74 -19.62 14.71
C THR A 18 29.54 -18.81 15.22
N GLU A 19 29.27 -17.67 14.59
CA GLU A 19 28.06 -16.88 14.90
C GLU A 19 26.78 -17.68 14.62
N GLU A 20 26.74 -18.37 13.48
CA GLU A 20 25.62 -19.22 13.05
C GLU A 20 25.37 -20.37 14.03
N GLU A 21 26.41 -21.05 14.52
CA GLU A 21 26.25 -22.12 15.51
C GLU A 21 25.70 -21.58 16.85
N ILE A 22 26.06 -20.34 17.21
CA ILE A 22 25.54 -19.69 18.41
C ILE A 22 24.08 -19.29 18.20
N LEU A 23 23.72 -18.71 17.06
CA LEU A 23 22.33 -18.37 16.75
C LEU A 23 21.45 -19.63 16.75
N LEU A 24 21.92 -20.72 16.14
CA LEU A 24 21.24 -22.02 16.17
C LEU A 24 21.10 -22.57 17.60
N LEU A 25 22.12 -22.42 18.46
CA LEU A 25 22.03 -22.80 19.86
C LEU A 25 20.90 -22.04 20.58
N TYR A 26 20.75 -20.75 20.30
CA TYR A 26 19.63 -19.96 20.82
C TYR A 26 18.29 -20.45 20.24
N ASP A 27 18.20 -20.73 18.94
CA ASP A 27 16.97 -21.29 18.34
C ASP A 27 16.54 -22.59 19.01
N VAL A 28 17.47 -23.54 19.18
CA VAL A 28 17.21 -24.83 19.82
C VAL A 28 16.79 -24.64 21.28
N THR A 29 17.49 -23.76 22.01
CA THR A 29 17.20 -23.52 23.43
C THR A 29 15.88 -22.80 23.63
N GLU A 30 15.52 -21.86 22.76
CA GLU A 30 14.22 -21.17 22.82
C GLU A 30 13.06 -22.11 22.46
N ARG A 31 13.27 -23.05 21.53
CA ARG A 31 12.24 -23.99 21.08
C ARG A 31 12.02 -25.16 22.05
N HIS A 32 13.09 -25.66 22.66
CA HIS A 32 13.08 -26.92 23.42
C HIS A 32 13.61 -26.82 24.84
N GLY A 33 14.32 -25.74 25.18
CA GLY A 33 14.91 -25.54 26.50
C GLY A 33 13.94 -24.95 27.52
N SER A 34 14.37 -24.95 28.79
CA SER A 34 13.68 -24.23 29.85
C SER A 34 14.07 -22.75 29.88
N LYS A 35 13.31 -21.93 30.62
CA LYS A 35 13.69 -20.53 30.88
C LYS A 35 15.07 -20.42 31.54
N ASP A 36 15.40 -21.37 32.42
CA ASP A 36 16.69 -21.40 33.10
C ASP A 36 17.85 -21.72 32.13
N ASP A 37 17.61 -22.54 31.11
CA ASP A 37 18.63 -22.85 30.11
C ASP A 37 18.95 -21.64 29.24
N LEU A 38 17.92 -20.88 28.86
CA LEU A 38 18.12 -19.61 28.18
C LEU A 38 18.86 -18.59 29.08
N ALA A 39 18.47 -18.49 30.36
CA ALA A 39 19.15 -17.60 31.31
C ALA A 39 20.65 -17.93 31.42
N LYS A 40 21.02 -19.23 31.46
CA LYS A 40 22.42 -19.67 31.43
C LYS A 40 23.15 -19.23 30.16
N LEU A 41 22.50 -19.29 28.99
CA LEU A 41 23.08 -18.80 27.73
C LEU A 41 23.31 -17.29 27.76
N VAL A 42 22.31 -16.54 28.21
CA VAL A 42 22.39 -15.08 28.30
C VAL A 42 23.47 -14.64 29.28
N SER A 43 23.70 -15.38 30.37
CA SER A 43 24.80 -15.12 31.31
C SER A 43 26.14 -15.77 30.93
N SER A 44 26.22 -16.46 29.80
CA SER A 44 27.40 -17.25 29.44
C SER A 44 28.62 -16.35 29.18
N PRO A 45 29.81 -16.72 29.67
CA PRO A 45 31.04 -15.98 29.36
C PRO A 45 31.45 -16.09 27.87
N VAL A 46 30.83 -17.00 27.12
CA VAL A 46 31.13 -17.23 25.70
C VAL A 46 29.95 -16.87 24.80
N PHE A 47 28.74 -17.24 25.20
CA PHE A 47 27.54 -17.15 24.35
C PHE A 47 26.61 -15.99 24.70
N SER A 48 26.94 -15.17 25.70
CA SER A 48 26.08 -14.04 26.06
C SER A 48 25.99 -13.00 24.94
N PRO A 49 24.86 -12.26 24.86
CA PRO A 49 24.69 -11.22 23.86
C PRO A 49 25.78 -10.15 23.91
N LEU A 50 26.22 -9.76 25.12
CA LEU A 50 27.28 -8.77 25.31
C LEU A 50 28.64 -9.25 24.77
N VAL A 51 28.97 -10.52 24.97
CA VAL A 51 30.23 -11.10 24.44
C VAL A 51 30.20 -11.17 22.91
N GLN A 52 29.06 -11.56 22.33
CA GLN A 52 28.91 -11.55 20.87
C GLN A 52 28.95 -10.13 20.31
N PHE A 53 28.30 -9.18 20.99
CA PHE A 53 28.32 -7.77 20.61
C PHE A 53 29.74 -7.19 20.55
N ARG A 54 30.60 -7.52 21.53
CA ARG A 54 32.02 -7.12 21.54
C ARG A 54 32.82 -7.67 20.35
N LYS A 55 32.35 -8.74 19.71
CA LYS A 55 32.91 -9.29 18.47
C LYS A 55 32.33 -8.65 17.20
N GLY A 56 31.49 -7.62 17.36
CA GLY A 56 30.79 -6.95 16.25
C GLY A 56 29.45 -7.59 15.86
N ARG A 57 28.99 -8.61 16.60
CA ARG A 57 27.81 -9.42 16.27
C ARG A 57 26.60 -8.91 17.03
N LYS A 58 25.74 -8.13 16.36
CA LYS A 58 24.63 -7.40 16.99
C LYS A 58 23.33 -8.20 17.07
N GLU A 59 23.15 -9.22 16.23
CA GLU A 59 21.88 -9.91 16.03
C GLU A 59 21.33 -10.50 17.35
N LEU A 60 22.19 -11.22 18.07
CA LEU A 60 21.81 -11.86 19.33
C LEU A 60 21.36 -10.85 20.40
N MET A 61 22.00 -9.67 20.45
CA MET A 61 21.60 -8.60 21.37
C MET A 61 20.21 -8.08 21.05
N LEU A 62 19.91 -7.81 19.78
CA LEU A 62 18.60 -7.32 19.35
C LEU A 62 17.50 -8.37 19.61
N ARG A 63 17.79 -9.65 19.37
CA ARG A 63 16.90 -10.77 19.69
C ARG A 63 16.54 -10.82 21.17
N ILE A 64 17.54 -10.75 22.06
CA ILE A 64 17.31 -10.79 23.51
C ILE A 64 16.60 -9.54 24.02
N ILE A 65 16.89 -8.35 23.48
CA ILE A 65 16.13 -7.13 23.81
C ILE A 65 14.66 -7.29 23.43
N SER A 66 14.38 -7.76 22.21
CA SER A 66 13.01 -8.01 21.73
C SER A 66 12.25 -8.97 22.66
N ARG A 67 12.93 -10.04 23.10
CA ARG A 67 12.37 -10.99 24.05
C ARG A 67 12.08 -10.35 25.41
N TYR A 68 13.04 -9.65 26.00
CA TYR A 68 12.84 -8.96 27.28
C TYR A 68 11.72 -7.92 27.20
N GLN A 69 11.53 -7.30 26.04
CA GLN A 69 10.44 -6.36 25.83
C GLN A 69 9.07 -7.07 25.87
N GLN A 70 8.96 -8.25 25.24
CA GLN A 70 7.76 -9.10 25.33
C GLN A 70 7.49 -9.61 26.75
N GLU A 71 8.55 -9.90 27.50
CA GLU A 71 8.49 -10.36 28.90
C GLU A 71 8.38 -9.19 29.91
N GLN A 72 8.33 -7.93 29.45
CA GLN A 72 8.30 -6.71 30.28
C GLN A 72 9.47 -6.60 31.28
N GLN A 73 10.64 -7.15 30.94
CA GLN A 73 11.86 -7.10 31.76
C GLN A 73 12.69 -5.86 31.41
N PHE A 74 12.17 -4.68 31.71
CA PHE A 74 12.80 -3.41 31.35
C PHE A 74 14.14 -3.17 32.05
N GLU A 75 14.31 -3.64 33.29
CA GLU A 75 15.61 -3.59 33.98
C GLU A 75 16.68 -4.39 33.24
N ALA A 76 16.32 -5.55 32.70
CA ALA A 76 17.26 -6.39 31.97
C ALA A 76 17.68 -5.75 30.63
N ILE A 77 16.74 -5.08 29.95
CA ILE A 77 17.03 -4.28 28.75
C ILE A 77 17.97 -3.13 29.11
N PHE A 78 17.66 -2.40 30.18
CA PHE A 78 18.45 -1.26 30.63
C PHE A 78 19.90 -1.66 30.91
N GLU A 79 20.13 -2.69 31.74
CA GLU A 79 21.49 -3.14 32.07
C GLU A 79 22.23 -3.68 30.84
N LEU A 80 21.57 -4.47 29.97
CA LEU A 80 22.21 -4.98 28.76
C LEU A 80 22.66 -3.84 27.82
N CYS A 81 21.81 -2.84 27.60
CA CYS A 81 22.15 -1.68 26.79
C CYS A 81 23.22 -0.81 27.45
N LYS A 82 23.13 -0.58 28.76
CA LYS A 82 24.14 0.16 29.54
C LYS A 82 25.50 -0.48 29.44
N ASP A 83 25.58 -1.80 29.62
CA ASP A 83 26.83 -2.55 29.54
C ASP A 83 27.46 -2.43 28.15
N CYS A 84 26.65 -2.46 27.09
CA CYS A 84 27.12 -2.24 25.72
C CYS A 84 27.61 -0.79 25.50
N LEU A 85 26.84 0.20 25.93
CA LEU A 85 27.17 1.63 25.78
C LEU A 85 28.35 2.07 26.64
N SER A 86 28.65 1.34 27.71
CA SER A 86 29.76 1.63 28.63
C SER A 86 31.09 1.06 28.17
N ILE A 87 31.13 0.26 27.08
CA ILE A 87 32.38 -0.28 26.53
C ILE A 87 33.28 0.88 26.12
N GLU A 88 34.54 0.83 26.55
CA GLU A 88 35.57 1.80 26.18
C GLU A 88 36.53 1.21 25.13
N ASP A 89 37.14 2.08 24.33
CA ASP A 89 38.27 1.76 23.47
C ASP A 89 39.60 1.81 24.25
N GLU A 90 40.72 1.56 23.55
CA GLU A 90 42.07 1.55 24.15
C GLU A 90 42.47 2.89 24.79
N ASN A 91 41.81 3.99 24.44
CA ASN A 91 42.07 5.33 24.95
C ASN A 91 41.11 5.73 26.08
N GLY A 92 40.31 4.80 26.60
CA GLY A 92 39.28 5.07 27.61
C GLY A 92 38.10 5.88 27.08
N GLN A 93 37.95 6.00 25.76
CA GLN A 93 36.83 6.70 25.14
C GLN A 93 35.68 5.72 24.89
N PRO A 94 34.41 6.16 24.89
CA PRO A 94 33.29 5.31 24.53
C PRO A 94 33.48 4.65 23.15
N SER A 95 33.33 3.33 23.11
CA SER A 95 33.35 2.56 21.87
C SER A 95 32.17 2.94 20.98
N LEU A 96 32.47 3.17 19.70
CA LEU A 96 31.45 3.50 18.71
C LEU A 96 30.66 2.27 18.25
N MET A 97 31.05 1.05 18.66
CA MET A 97 30.32 -0.18 18.32
C MET A 97 28.86 -0.13 18.80
N ALA A 98 28.64 0.46 19.98
CA ALA A 98 27.33 0.63 20.62
C ALA A 98 26.67 1.99 20.34
N ALA A 99 27.33 2.89 19.61
CA ALA A 99 26.77 4.18 19.22
C ALA A 99 25.77 4.04 18.05
N ASP A 100 24.76 3.20 18.26
CA ASP A 100 23.68 2.86 17.33
C ASP A 100 22.36 3.45 17.85
N TRP A 101 21.54 4.01 16.96
CA TRP A 101 20.27 4.60 17.35
C TRP A 101 19.32 3.60 18.01
N LYS A 102 19.27 2.34 17.54
CA LYS A 102 18.39 1.32 18.12
C LYS A 102 18.78 1.01 19.56
N VAL A 103 20.08 0.91 19.85
CA VAL A 103 20.58 0.65 21.21
C VAL A 103 20.25 1.81 22.15
N TRP A 104 20.54 3.05 21.73
CA TRP A 104 20.19 4.24 22.51
C TRP A 104 18.69 4.37 22.77
N ARG A 105 17.88 4.12 21.75
CA ARG A 105 16.42 4.15 21.87
C ARG A 105 15.93 3.15 22.91
N GLN A 106 16.34 1.89 22.80
CA GLN A 106 15.95 0.82 23.74
C GLN A 106 16.46 1.10 25.16
N PHE A 107 17.68 1.64 25.30
CA PHE A 107 18.24 2.05 26.58
C PHE A 107 17.37 3.12 27.28
N ILE A 108 16.96 4.15 26.53
CA ILE A 108 16.18 5.27 27.06
C ILE A 108 14.72 4.88 27.31
N GLU A 109 14.12 4.09 26.42
CA GLU A 109 12.75 3.56 26.61
C GLU A 109 12.69 2.67 27.86
N ALA A 110 13.62 1.74 28.04
CA ALA A 110 13.71 0.92 29.24
C ALA A 110 13.95 1.76 30.50
N ALA A 111 14.83 2.78 30.43
CA ALA A 111 15.05 3.72 31.53
C ALA A 111 13.76 4.45 31.95
N ALA A 112 12.92 4.84 30.98
CA ALA A 112 11.68 5.56 31.25
C ALA A 112 10.66 4.71 32.03
N GLU A 113 10.62 3.40 31.79
CA GLU A 113 9.74 2.47 32.50
C GLU A 113 10.16 2.24 33.96
N ILE A 114 11.47 2.29 34.26
CA ILE A 114 12.01 1.91 35.58
C ILE A 114 12.47 3.11 36.43
N LYS A 115 12.47 4.34 35.91
CA LYS A 115 12.95 5.54 36.64
C LYS A 115 12.22 5.80 37.96
N ASN A 116 10.95 5.45 38.04
CA ASN A 116 10.13 5.65 39.25
C ASN A 116 10.47 4.66 40.37
N THR A 117 11.03 3.50 40.04
CA THR A 117 11.42 2.46 41.01
C THR A 117 12.92 2.51 41.33
N LYS A 118 13.74 3.11 40.45
CA LYS A 118 15.19 3.25 40.61
C LYS A 118 15.64 4.69 40.34
N PRO A 119 15.99 5.47 41.39
CA PRO A 119 16.26 6.91 41.25
C PRO A 119 17.54 7.23 40.46
N ASP A 120 18.54 6.34 40.44
CA ASP A 120 19.85 6.60 39.79
C ASP A 120 19.84 6.44 38.26
N ILE A 121 18.70 6.02 37.69
CA ILE A 121 18.58 5.67 36.26
C ILE A 121 18.78 6.89 35.37
N GLU A 122 18.16 8.02 35.71
CA GLU A 122 18.27 9.24 34.91
C GLU A 122 19.70 9.77 34.89
N GLU A 123 20.36 9.81 36.06
CA GLU A 123 21.75 10.25 36.19
C GLU A 123 22.68 9.35 35.36
N THR A 124 22.47 8.03 35.41
CA THR A 124 23.27 7.07 34.63
C THR A 124 23.17 7.34 33.13
N VAL A 125 21.97 7.58 32.60
CA VAL A 125 21.77 7.90 31.18
C VAL A 125 22.45 9.22 30.81
N GLN A 126 22.29 10.25 31.65
CA GLN A 126 22.91 11.57 31.44
C GLN A 126 24.44 11.49 31.44
N GLN A 127 25.04 10.77 32.38
CA GLN A 127 26.48 10.59 32.46
C GLN A 127 27.04 9.92 31.19
N LEU A 128 26.37 8.87 30.69
CA LEU A 128 26.77 8.21 29.44
C LEU A 128 26.65 9.16 28.24
N LEU A 129 25.53 9.86 28.08
CA LEU A 129 25.36 10.84 26.99
C LEU A 129 26.46 11.92 27.03
N LEU A 130 26.74 12.47 28.21
CA LEU A 130 27.80 13.47 28.39
C LEU A 130 29.18 12.92 28.04
N LYS A 131 29.46 11.66 28.38
CA LYS A 131 30.72 10.99 28.04
C LYS A 131 30.88 10.90 26.53
N PHE A 132 29.85 10.45 25.80
CA PHE A 132 29.90 10.39 24.33
C PHE A 132 30.05 11.78 23.69
N ILE A 133 29.30 12.79 24.15
CA ILE A 133 29.39 14.16 23.58
C ILE A 133 30.78 14.77 23.74
N LYS A 134 31.46 14.48 24.85
CA LYS A 134 32.80 14.97 25.14
C LYS A 134 33.90 14.20 24.39
N SER A 135 33.56 13.08 23.74
CA SER A 135 34.54 12.30 22.97
C SER A 135 35.14 13.14 21.85
N PRO A 136 36.48 13.23 21.76
CA PRO A 136 37.14 13.97 20.70
C PRO A 136 36.88 13.31 19.33
N ASN A 137 36.81 14.12 18.27
CA ASN A 137 36.74 13.64 16.88
C ASN A 137 35.54 12.75 16.51
N LEU A 138 34.38 12.94 17.18
CA LEU A 138 33.13 12.29 16.79
C LEU A 138 32.79 12.56 15.31
N ARG A 139 32.72 11.49 14.52
CA ARG A 139 32.27 11.59 13.12
C ARG A 139 30.82 12.14 13.07
N PRO A 140 30.44 12.88 12.02
CA PRO A 140 29.11 13.50 11.92
C PRO A 140 27.94 12.53 12.16
N ILE A 141 28.05 11.29 11.68
CA ILE A 141 27.02 10.26 11.87
C ILE A 141 26.77 9.92 13.35
N TYR A 142 27.84 9.75 14.13
CA TYR A 142 27.72 9.46 15.56
C TYR A 142 27.27 10.70 16.33
N LYS A 143 27.74 11.88 15.95
CA LYS A 143 27.24 13.15 16.53
C LYS A 143 25.73 13.26 16.35
N ARG A 144 25.20 12.97 15.16
CA ARG A 144 23.74 12.94 14.89
C ARG A 144 23.02 11.96 15.83
N ILE A 145 23.50 10.71 15.93
CA ILE A 145 22.91 9.68 16.79
C ILE A 145 22.88 10.12 18.27
N ILE A 146 23.98 10.64 18.78
CA ILE A 146 24.07 11.07 20.20
C ILE A 146 23.18 12.29 20.46
N LEU A 147 23.12 13.25 19.53
CA LEU A 147 22.20 14.38 19.66
C LEU A 147 20.73 13.92 19.62
N LEU A 148 20.39 12.93 18.80
CA LEU A 148 19.05 12.35 18.77
C LEU A 148 18.73 11.59 20.06
N ALA A 149 19.71 10.88 20.63
CA ALA A 149 19.59 10.23 21.94
C ALA A 149 19.34 11.25 23.07
N ARG A 150 19.96 12.43 23.03
CA ARG A 150 19.63 13.52 23.98
C ARG A 150 18.17 13.97 23.86
N VAL A 151 17.69 14.18 22.63
CA VAL A 151 16.28 14.54 22.39
C VAL A 151 15.37 13.45 22.98
N SER A 152 15.66 12.18 22.71
CA SER A 152 14.90 11.07 23.26
C SER A 152 14.90 11.04 24.79
N ALA A 153 16.06 11.27 25.42
CA ALA A 153 16.17 11.34 26.87
C ALA A 153 15.34 12.51 27.44
N ALA A 154 15.36 13.67 26.79
CA ALA A 154 14.57 14.83 27.20
C ALA A 154 13.06 14.57 27.14
N PHE A 155 12.58 13.83 26.12
CA PHE A 155 11.16 13.51 25.98
C PHE A 155 10.68 12.41 26.94
N ASN A 156 11.53 11.43 27.27
CA ASN A 156 11.12 10.23 28.00
C ASN A 156 11.51 10.24 29.49
N LEU A 157 12.62 10.89 29.86
CA LEU A 157 13.14 10.87 31.22
C LEU A 157 12.77 12.12 32.02
N ALA A 158 12.93 13.32 31.46
CA ALA A 158 12.59 14.55 32.16
C ALA A 158 11.08 14.66 32.50
N SER A 159 10.74 15.41 33.56
CA SER A 159 9.36 15.85 33.78
C SER A 159 8.92 16.75 32.64
N ASN A 160 7.71 16.51 32.15
CA ASN A 160 7.07 17.27 31.08
C ASN A 160 5.84 18.03 31.62
N ASP A 161 5.86 18.41 32.90
CA ASP A 161 4.75 19.10 33.56
C ASP A 161 4.70 20.60 33.20
N GLU A 162 5.82 21.16 32.71
CA GLU A 162 5.89 22.54 32.25
C GLU A 162 5.30 22.70 30.84
N ASP A 163 4.63 23.83 30.61
CA ASP A 163 4.22 24.22 29.26
C ASP A 163 5.44 24.32 28.33
N ASP A 164 5.29 23.83 27.10
CA ASP A 164 6.40 23.88 26.15
C ASP A 164 6.77 25.30 25.74
N VAL A 165 5.78 26.20 25.70
CA VAL A 165 5.93 27.58 25.27
C VAL A 165 5.28 28.49 26.31
N VAL A 166 6.05 29.45 26.81
CA VAL A 166 5.58 30.50 27.72
C VAL A 166 5.96 31.84 27.11
N GLU A 167 5.00 32.77 27.05
CA GLU A 167 5.22 34.10 26.45
C GLU A 167 5.80 34.07 25.02
N ASN A 168 5.41 33.06 24.22
CA ASN A 168 5.92 32.78 22.86
C ASN A 168 7.41 32.40 22.77
N GLU A 169 8.03 32.01 23.88
CA GLU A 169 9.40 31.51 23.92
C GLU A 169 9.45 30.04 24.37
N PRO A 170 10.43 29.24 23.90
CA PRO A 170 10.56 27.85 24.29
C PRO A 170 10.92 27.73 25.77
N ALA A 171 10.02 27.14 26.55
CA ALA A 171 10.15 27.01 28.00
C ALA A 171 10.60 25.60 28.41
N SER A 172 9.95 24.55 27.90
CA SER A 172 10.26 23.18 28.30
C SER A 172 11.64 22.70 27.85
N PHE A 173 12.24 21.83 28.65
CA PHE A 173 13.53 21.21 28.35
C PHE A 173 13.49 20.39 27.04
N ARG A 174 12.41 19.63 26.82
CA ARG A 174 12.24 18.81 25.59
C ARG A 174 12.21 19.64 24.32
N LEU A 175 11.55 20.81 24.33
CA LEU A 175 11.51 21.71 23.17
C LEU A 175 12.88 22.35 22.92
N LYS A 176 13.60 22.74 23.99
CA LYS A 176 14.96 23.31 23.89
C LYS A 176 15.96 22.32 23.29
N GLU A 177 15.94 21.06 23.72
CA GLU A 177 16.81 20.01 23.15
C GLU A 177 16.47 19.73 21.69
N LEU A 178 15.19 19.70 21.32
CA LEU A 178 14.75 19.53 19.93
C LEU A 178 15.20 20.70 19.04
N ILE A 179 15.07 21.94 19.54
CA ILE A 179 15.59 23.15 18.87
C ILE A 179 17.10 23.06 18.67
N SER A 180 17.85 22.61 19.68
CA SER A 180 19.29 22.41 19.59
C SER A 180 19.66 21.38 18.52
N TYR A 181 18.91 20.28 18.44
CA TYR A 181 19.05 19.28 17.38
C TYR A 181 18.86 19.89 15.99
N MET A 182 17.77 20.62 15.77
CA MET A 182 17.47 21.26 14.49
C MET A 182 18.48 22.34 14.10
N LYS A 183 19.05 23.10 15.05
CA LYS A 183 20.16 24.02 14.75
C LYS A 183 21.39 23.28 14.22
N SER A 184 21.66 22.07 14.73
CA SER A 184 22.83 21.29 14.32
C SER A 184 22.60 20.43 13.07
N GLN A 185 21.38 19.92 12.88
CA GLN A 185 21.06 18.90 11.86
C GLN A 185 20.03 19.37 10.83
N GLY A 186 19.52 20.61 10.93
CA GLY A 186 18.43 21.11 10.11
C GLY A 186 18.71 21.17 8.60
N THR A 187 19.98 21.11 8.21
CA THR A 187 20.42 21.02 6.81
C THR A 187 20.55 19.58 6.30
N ASN A 188 20.38 18.58 7.16
CA ASN A 188 20.40 17.17 6.78
C ASN A 188 19.01 16.74 6.30
N ALA A 189 18.91 16.11 5.13
CA ALA A 189 17.65 15.63 4.58
C ALA A 189 16.87 14.70 5.54
N ALA A 190 17.58 13.96 6.39
CA ALA A 190 16.98 13.04 7.34
C ALA A 190 16.49 13.70 8.65
N CYS A 191 16.70 15.01 8.82
CA CYS A 191 16.32 15.72 10.05
C CYS A 191 14.82 15.61 10.34
N PHE A 192 13.97 15.72 9.31
CA PHE A 192 12.52 15.57 9.48
C PHE A 192 12.16 14.19 10.02
N ASP A 193 12.71 13.13 9.42
CA ASP A 193 12.42 11.74 9.83
C ASP A 193 12.90 11.47 11.26
N ASP A 194 14.02 12.08 11.67
CA ASP A 194 14.53 11.99 13.05
C ASP A 194 13.58 12.63 14.06
N ILE A 195 13.02 13.80 13.73
CA ILE A 195 12.25 14.61 14.69
C ILE A 195 10.75 14.33 14.66
N LYS A 196 10.21 13.72 13.61
CA LYS A 196 8.76 13.56 13.40
C LYS A 196 8.04 12.97 14.63
N ALA A 197 8.55 11.87 15.17
CA ALA A 197 7.94 11.19 16.33
C ALA A 197 7.99 12.04 17.61
N PHE A 198 8.97 12.93 17.73
CA PHE A 198 9.06 13.89 18.85
C PHE A 198 8.14 15.09 18.64
N ALA A 199 8.06 15.60 17.41
CA ALA A 199 7.16 16.68 17.00
C ALA A 199 5.69 16.33 17.28
N GLU A 200 5.31 15.07 17.08
CA GLU A 200 3.95 14.57 17.34
C GLU A 200 3.56 14.60 18.83
N ARG A 201 4.55 14.57 19.73
CA ARG A 201 4.36 14.57 21.19
C ARG A 201 4.37 15.97 21.80
N LEU A 202 4.60 17.01 21.00
CA LEU A 202 4.59 18.41 21.44
C LEU A 202 3.17 18.90 21.66
N SER A 203 3.01 19.91 22.53
CA SER A 203 1.78 20.68 22.59
C SER A 203 1.50 21.42 21.26
N PRO A 204 0.23 21.74 20.93
CA PRO A 204 -0.11 22.46 19.70
C PRO A 204 0.60 23.81 19.56
N SER A 205 0.82 24.53 20.67
CA SER A 205 1.56 25.80 20.69
C SER A 205 3.03 25.60 20.35
N ALA A 206 3.68 24.56 20.87
CA ALA A 206 5.07 24.23 20.54
C ALA A 206 5.25 23.74 19.10
N LEU A 207 4.35 22.89 18.62
CA LEU A 207 4.38 22.45 17.22
C LEU A 207 4.19 23.65 16.27
N LYS A 208 3.26 24.56 16.60
CA LYS A 208 3.08 25.83 15.87
C LYS A 208 4.35 26.67 15.88
N TYR A 209 4.91 26.94 17.06
CA TYR A 209 6.15 27.72 17.21
C TYR A 209 7.29 27.11 16.37
N MET A 210 7.48 25.80 16.47
CA MET A 210 8.52 25.10 15.73
C MET A 210 8.34 25.22 14.20
N ALA A 211 7.15 24.91 13.69
CA ALA A 211 6.88 24.83 12.26
C ALA A 211 6.76 26.21 11.57
N TYR A 212 6.21 27.21 12.26
CA TYR A 212 5.85 28.50 11.68
C TYR A 212 6.73 29.67 12.14
N GLU A 213 7.52 29.52 13.21
CA GLU A 213 8.33 30.61 13.75
C GLU A 213 9.82 30.24 13.77
N PHE A 214 10.20 29.21 14.53
CA PHE A 214 11.60 28.88 14.77
C PHE A 214 12.35 28.41 13.51
N VAL A 215 11.86 27.37 12.82
CA VAL A 215 12.56 26.82 11.64
C VAL A 215 12.56 27.81 10.46
N PRO A 216 11.45 28.52 10.16
CA PRO A 216 11.49 29.60 9.17
C PRO A 216 12.50 30.71 9.51
N LYS A 217 12.57 31.14 10.78
CA LYS A 217 13.57 32.13 11.22
C LYS A 217 15.00 31.60 11.07
N LEU A 218 15.22 30.32 11.40
CA LEU A 218 16.51 29.66 11.21
C LEU A 218 16.95 29.70 9.74
N ALA A 219 16.04 29.40 8.80
CA ALA A 219 16.31 29.50 7.37
C ALA A 219 16.70 30.95 6.97
N GLN A 220 15.95 31.95 7.43
CA GLN A 220 16.22 33.36 7.11
C GLN A 220 17.56 33.87 7.66
N THR A 221 17.98 33.39 8.83
CA THR A 221 19.26 33.79 9.45
C THR A 221 20.47 33.00 8.92
N THR A 222 20.24 31.98 8.09
CA THR A 222 21.32 31.17 7.51
C THR A 222 21.90 31.89 6.29
N GLU A 223 23.18 32.26 6.34
CA GLU A 223 23.85 33.05 5.30
C GLU A 223 24.01 32.29 3.96
N ASP A 224 24.29 30.98 4.01
CA ASP A 224 24.44 30.17 2.80
C ASP A 224 23.06 29.88 2.18
N GLU A 225 22.85 30.34 0.94
CA GLU A 225 21.58 30.23 0.23
C GLU A 225 21.11 28.76 0.07
N ILE A 226 22.02 27.81 -0.10
CA ILE A 226 21.68 26.39 -0.30
C ILE A 226 21.29 25.76 1.04
N GLN A 227 22.03 26.04 2.12
CA GLN A 227 21.67 25.59 3.46
C GLN A 227 20.35 26.22 3.91
N SER A 228 20.14 27.51 3.63
CA SER A 228 18.88 28.21 3.89
C SER A 228 17.70 27.55 3.17
N ALA A 229 17.89 27.16 1.90
CA ALA A 229 16.88 26.44 1.13
C ALA A 229 16.58 25.04 1.70
N ARG A 230 17.59 24.30 2.18
CA ARG A 230 17.37 23.01 2.87
C ARG A 230 16.60 23.16 4.18
N ILE A 231 16.90 24.18 4.97
CA ILE A 231 16.16 24.48 6.21
C ILE A 231 14.73 24.94 5.87
N SER A 232 14.54 25.63 4.74
CA SER A 232 13.20 25.99 4.24
C SER A 232 12.38 24.75 3.87
N ASN A 233 12.99 23.73 3.25
CA ASN A 233 12.32 22.44 3.04
C ASN A 233 11.89 21.79 4.35
N LEU A 234 12.76 21.79 5.36
CA LEU A 234 12.42 21.29 6.70
C LEU A 234 11.23 22.05 7.30
N ALA A 235 11.21 23.38 7.18
CA ALA A 235 10.07 24.19 7.62
C ALA A 235 8.77 23.79 6.91
N PHE A 236 8.79 23.67 5.58
CA PHE A 236 7.59 23.28 4.83
C PHE A 236 7.13 21.84 5.16
N LYS A 237 8.04 20.89 5.37
CA LYS A 237 7.70 19.53 5.84
C LYS A 237 7.03 19.58 7.22
N LEU A 238 7.54 20.38 8.15
CA LEU A 238 6.96 20.56 9.49
C LEU A 238 5.60 21.28 9.44
N GLN A 239 5.43 22.26 8.57
CA GLN A 239 4.15 22.94 8.37
C GLN A 239 3.10 22.00 7.77
N TYR A 240 3.50 21.20 6.77
CA TYR A 240 2.64 20.15 6.22
C TYR A 240 2.25 19.15 7.31
N PHE A 241 3.22 18.60 8.03
CA PHE A 241 3.00 17.68 9.15
C PHE A 241 2.02 18.28 10.17
N ALA A 242 2.25 19.52 10.64
CA ALA A 242 1.36 20.20 11.56
C ALA A 242 -0.07 20.37 11.00
N ALA A 243 -0.22 20.70 9.71
CA ALA A 243 -1.53 20.80 9.06
C ALA A 243 -2.27 19.45 8.99
N THR A 244 -1.55 18.32 9.06
CA THR A 244 -2.17 16.98 9.15
C THR A 244 -2.50 16.55 10.57
N CYS A 245 -1.96 17.22 11.60
CA CYS A 245 -2.21 16.87 13.01
C CYS A 245 -3.61 17.32 13.47
N PRO A 246 -4.46 16.41 13.99
CA PRO A 246 -5.78 16.79 14.53
C PRO A 246 -5.70 17.81 15.66
N CYS A 247 -4.64 17.77 16.49
CA CYS A 247 -4.43 18.69 17.60
C CYS A 247 -4.20 20.16 17.15
N MET A 248 -3.95 20.40 15.86
CA MET A 248 -3.82 21.73 15.27
C MET A 248 -5.17 22.35 14.87
N TYR A 249 -6.27 21.67 15.21
CA TYR A 249 -7.64 22.14 15.03
C TYR A 249 -8.42 22.03 16.34
N SER A 250 -9.13 23.09 16.72
CA SER A 250 -10.12 23.01 17.79
C SER A 250 -11.52 22.80 17.20
N THR A 251 -12.30 21.90 17.81
CA THR A 251 -13.68 21.63 17.40
C THR A 251 -14.61 22.67 18.01
N ILE A 252 -15.44 23.28 17.16
CA ILE A 252 -16.53 24.16 17.58
C ILE A 252 -17.83 23.35 17.47
N PRO A 253 -18.47 23.00 18.61
CA PRO A 253 -19.70 22.21 18.61
C PRO A 253 -20.88 23.00 18.04
N GLY A 254 -21.78 22.31 17.34
CA GLY A 254 -22.99 22.87 16.75
C GLY A 254 -23.71 21.84 15.88
N GLU A 255 -24.86 22.19 15.30
CA GLU A 255 -25.60 21.31 14.36
C GLU A 255 -24.76 20.93 13.14
N LYS A 256 -23.85 21.82 12.71
CA LYS A 256 -22.78 21.56 11.75
C LYS A 256 -21.44 21.84 12.43
N PRO A 257 -20.71 20.81 12.87
CA PRO A 257 -19.46 21.03 13.60
C PRO A 257 -18.42 21.71 12.71
N LEU A 258 -17.81 22.77 13.23
CA LEU A 258 -16.71 23.48 12.57
C LEU A 258 -15.38 23.13 13.21
N ARG A 259 -14.29 23.34 12.48
CA ARG A 259 -12.92 23.23 12.96
C ARG A 259 -12.23 24.58 12.82
N LYS A 260 -11.62 25.05 13.90
CA LYS A 260 -10.82 26.27 13.90
C LYS A 260 -9.34 25.92 13.87
N CYS A 261 -8.66 26.35 12.81
CA CYS A 261 -7.22 26.16 12.65
C CYS A 261 -6.44 27.00 13.68
N LEU A 262 -5.58 26.40 14.49
CA LEU A 262 -4.76 27.13 15.48
C LEU A 262 -3.69 28.04 14.84
N VAL A 263 -3.35 27.79 13.58
CA VAL A 263 -2.36 28.58 12.83
C VAL A 263 -3.01 29.85 12.29
N SER A 264 -4.04 29.72 11.46
CA SER A 264 -4.68 30.85 10.77
C SER A 264 -5.86 31.48 11.51
N GLY A 265 -6.43 30.79 12.51
CA GLY A 265 -7.65 31.20 13.19
C GLY A 265 -8.93 31.02 12.35
N VAL A 266 -8.81 30.56 11.09
CA VAL A 266 -9.93 30.37 10.18
C VAL A 266 -10.76 29.16 10.61
N GLU A 267 -12.08 29.35 10.58
CA GLU A 267 -13.07 28.31 10.85
C GLU A 267 -13.50 27.68 9.53
N VAL A 268 -13.43 26.35 9.45
CA VAL A 268 -13.79 25.56 8.27
C VAL A 268 -14.75 24.45 8.66
N ASP A 269 -15.53 23.97 7.70
CA ASP A 269 -16.36 22.78 7.91
C ASP A 269 -15.48 21.57 8.27
N ALA A 270 -15.98 20.69 9.15
CA ALA A 270 -15.27 19.48 9.53
C ALA A 270 -14.88 18.61 8.32
N SER A 271 -15.69 18.58 7.27
CA SER A 271 -15.44 17.82 6.03
C SER A 271 -14.66 18.60 4.97
N SER A 272 -14.27 19.85 5.23
CA SER A 272 -13.47 20.65 4.29
C SER A 272 -11.96 20.44 4.52
N PRO A 273 -11.10 20.63 3.51
CA PRO A 273 -9.66 20.63 3.70
C PRO A 273 -9.22 21.70 4.71
N GLY A 274 -8.12 21.43 5.42
CA GLY A 274 -7.52 22.42 6.31
C GLY A 274 -7.03 23.64 5.51
N PRO A 275 -7.27 24.88 5.99
CA PRO A 275 -6.92 26.10 5.25
C PRO A 275 -5.40 26.29 5.05
N ALA A 276 -4.58 25.60 5.85
CA ALA A 276 -3.13 25.69 5.78
C ALA A 276 -2.54 25.06 4.51
N PHE A 277 -3.18 24.03 3.91
CA PHE A 277 -2.61 23.33 2.76
C PHE A 277 -2.44 24.26 1.54
N SER A 278 -3.41 25.13 1.26
CA SER A 278 -3.31 26.09 0.16
C SER A 278 -2.16 27.09 0.39
N THR A 279 -2.07 27.66 1.60
CA THR A 279 -1.00 28.62 1.95
C THR A 279 0.39 27.99 1.87
N ILE A 280 0.55 26.76 2.35
CA ILE A 280 1.80 26.01 2.27
C ILE A 280 2.16 25.76 0.81
N ALA A 281 1.22 25.25 0.01
CA ALA A 281 1.42 24.99 -1.42
C ALA A 281 1.86 26.24 -2.19
N GLU A 282 1.18 27.38 -1.98
CA GLU A 282 1.52 28.64 -2.65
C GLU A 282 2.90 29.16 -2.25
N THR A 283 3.26 29.07 -0.97
CA THR A 283 4.53 29.58 -0.47
C THR A 283 5.69 28.68 -0.89
N ALA A 284 5.49 27.35 -0.85
CA ALA A 284 6.45 26.38 -1.36
C ALA A 284 6.62 26.49 -2.88
N LEU A 285 5.56 26.79 -3.65
CA LEU A 285 5.66 27.03 -5.10
C LEU A 285 6.49 28.28 -5.41
N LYS A 286 6.31 29.37 -4.65
CA LYS A 286 7.15 30.58 -4.79
C LYS A 286 8.61 30.28 -4.49
N ALA A 287 8.90 29.48 -3.46
CA ALA A 287 10.26 29.04 -3.15
C ALA A 287 10.83 28.13 -4.26
N HIS A 288 10.03 27.22 -4.81
CA HIS A 288 10.44 26.36 -5.93
C HIS A 288 10.81 27.18 -7.17
N GLN A 289 10.03 28.21 -7.48
CA GLN A 289 10.26 29.13 -8.60
C GLN A 289 11.51 29.99 -8.39
N SER A 290 11.72 30.54 -7.19
CA SER A 290 12.89 31.39 -6.91
C SER A 290 14.21 30.60 -6.99
N LEU A 291 14.19 29.32 -6.63
CA LEU A 291 15.35 28.43 -6.69
C LEU A 291 15.73 28.03 -8.11
N ALA A 292 14.85 28.14 -9.10
CA ALA A 292 15.16 27.79 -10.50
C ALA A 292 16.35 28.59 -11.05
N GLY A 293 16.54 29.85 -10.61
CA GLY A 293 17.69 30.67 -10.99
C GLY A 293 19.02 30.24 -10.34
N LEU A 294 18.98 29.46 -9.26
CA LEU A 294 20.14 28.95 -8.53
C LEU A 294 20.57 27.54 -8.98
N ALA A 295 19.72 26.85 -9.73
CA ALA A 295 20.00 25.53 -10.29
C ALA A 295 21.34 25.42 -11.07
N PRO A 296 21.74 26.39 -11.91
CA PRO A 296 23.03 26.32 -12.60
C PRO A 296 24.23 26.43 -11.65
N LYS A 297 24.04 26.97 -10.44
CA LYS A 297 25.10 27.19 -9.45
C LYS A 297 25.32 25.99 -8.54
N SER A 298 24.33 25.13 -8.36
CA SER A 298 24.43 23.94 -7.52
C SER A 298 23.49 22.84 -7.99
N SER A 299 24.08 21.68 -8.29
CA SER A 299 23.32 20.48 -8.67
C SER A 299 22.40 19.99 -7.55
N ALA A 300 22.67 20.32 -6.29
CA ALA A 300 21.81 19.96 -5.16
C ALA A 300 20.43 20.64 -5.24
N VAL A 301 20.33 21.82 -5.85
CA VAL A 301 19.05 22.53 -5.99
C VAL A 301 18.07 21.71 -6.84
N GLU A 302 18.52 21.22 -7.99
CA GLU A 302 17.70 20.36 -8.85
C GLU A 302 17.58 18.94 -8.34
N ALA A 303 18.66 18.35 -7.81
CA ALA A 303 18.66 16.93 -7.45
C ALA A 303 17.98 16.62 -6.11
N GLU A 304 17.91 17.58 -5.19
CA GLU A 304 17.46 17.36 -3.80
C GLU A 304 16.36 18.36 -3.40
N ILE A 305 16.59 19.67 -3.56
CA ILE A 305 15.77 20.70 -2.91
C ILE A 305 14.43 20.93 -3.63
N ARG A 306 14.46 21.21 -4.94
CA ARG A 306 13.25 21.45 -5.75
C ARG A 306 12.33 20.22 -5.82
N PRO A 307 12.83 18.98 -5.95
CA PRO A 307 12.00 17.78 -5.89
C PRO A 307 11.21 17.67 -4.59
N GLU A 308 11.85 17.91 -3.44
CA GLU A 308 11.15 17.89 -2.16
C GLU A 308 10.05 18.96 -2.08
N LEU A 309 10.30 20.18 -2.54
CA LEU A 309 9.27 21.23 -2.61
C LEU A 309 8.10 20.80 -3.50
N ALA A 310 8.38 20.21 -4.67
CA ALA A 310 7.34 19.70 -5.55
C ALA A 310 6.50 18.58 -4.89
N VAL A 311 7.14 17.69 -4.12
CA VAL A 311 6.44 16.67 -3.34
C VAL A 311 5.57 17.33 -2.26
N ILE A 312 6.05 18.34 -1.53
CA ILE A 312 5.25 19.05 -0.52
C ILE A 312 4.02 19.72 -1.15
N ILE A 313 4.20 20.41 -2.28
CA ILE A 313 3.11 21.06 -3.01
C ILE A 313 2.09 20.01 -3.48
N GLY A 314 2.57 18.92 -4.07
CA GLY A 314 1.73 17.81 -4.52
C GLY A 314 0.95 17.17 -3.38
N LEU A 315 1.58 16.94 -2.23
CA LEU A 315 0.92 16.40 -1.04
C LEU A 315 -0.14 17.35 -0.49
N CYS A 316 0.12 18.67 -0.43
CA CYS A 316 -0.89 19.65 -0.05
C CYS A 316 -2.11 19.61 -0.98
N MET A 317 -1.89 19.52 -2.29
CA MET A 317 -2.98 19.42 -3.28
C MET A 317 -3.75 18.10 -3.16
N ILE A 318 -3.07 16.98 -2.88
CA ILE A 318 -3.70 15.69 -2.59
C ILE A 318 -4.57 15.79 -1.33
N GLN A 319 -4.09 16.43 -0.26
CA GLN A 319 -4.89 16.66 0.95
C GLN A 319 -6.15 17.50 0.67
N THR A 320 -6.05 18.47 -0.23
CA THR A 320 -7.22 19.25 -0.67
C THR A 320 -8.21 18.41 -1.48
N ALA A 321 -7.73 17.44 -2.28
CA ALA A 321 -8.59 16.53 -3.02
C ALA A 321 -9.26 15.47 -2.12
N PHE A 322 -8.62 15.09 -1.02
CA PHE A 322 -9.10 14.07 -0.07
C PHE A 322 -9.23 14.67 1.34
N PRO A 323 -10.24 15.53 1.58
CA PRO A 323 -10.44 16.11 2.89
C PRO A 323 -10.66 15.03 3.96
N PRO A 324 -10.39 15.32 5.24
CA PRO A 324 -10.69 14.41 6.34
C PRO A 324 -12.19 14.10 6.35
N SER A 325 -12.56 12.90 5.91
CA SER A 325 -13.94 12.44 5.91
C SER A 325 -14.09 11.31 6.93
N THR A 326 -15.26 11.21 7.56
CA THR A 326 -15.63 10.08 8.42
C THR A 326 -15.82 8.79 7.62
N ASP A 327 -15.97 8.89 6.30
CA ASP A 327 -16.17 7.76 5.42
C ASP A 327 -14.83 7.27 4.87
N LEU A 328 -14.64 5.95 4.85
CA LEU A 328 -13.49 5.26 4.26
C LEU A 328 -13.47 5.35 2.73
N SER A 329 -14.19 6.30 2.13
CA SER A 329 -14.28 6.44 0.69
C SER A 329 -12.94 6.95 0.16
N ASN A 330 -12.26 6.12 -0.63
CA ASN A 330 -11.08 6.54 -1.38
C ASN A 330 -11.49 7.40 -2.58
N ILE A 331 -12.57 8.18 -2.54
CA ILE A 331 -13.06 9.00 -3.67
C ILE A 331 -12.66 10.46 -3.41
N PRO A 332 -11.95 11.12 -4.36
CA PRO A 332 -11.60 12.52 -4.19
C PRO A 332 -12.85 13.41 -4.26
N ALA A 333 -12.94 14.39 -3.37
CA ALA A 333 -13.98 15.40 -3.40
C ALA A 333 -13.85 16.35 -4.61
N SER A 334 -12.62 16.50 -5.14
CA SER A 334 -12.35 17.25 -6.36
C SER A 334 -11.14 16.70 -7.09
N TYR A 335 -11.26 16.55 -8.42
CA TYR A 335 -10.16 16.14 -9.28
C TYR A 335 -9.23 17.29 -9.65
N THR A 336 -9.66 18.55 -9.54
CA THR A 336 -8.83 19.71 -9.94
C THR A 336 -7.52 19.80 -9.15
N PRO A 337 -7.51 19.74 -7.80
CA PRO A 337 -6.25 19.73 -7.04
C PRO A 337 -5.39 18.49 -7.37
N LEU A 338 -6.02 17.34 -7.58
CA LEU A 338 -5.33 16.09 -7.90
C LEU A 338 -4.58 16.18 -9.24
N LEU A 339 -5.20 16.78 -10.25
CA LEU A 339 -4.59 16.99 -11.57
C LEU A 339 -3.50 18.06 -11.52
N ARG A 340 -3.67 19.12 -10.73
CA ARG A 340 -2.61 20.10 -10.47
C ARG A 340 -1.37 19.44 -9.84
N ALA A 341 -1.57 18.56 -8.86
CA ALA A 341 -0.51 17.78 -8.25
C ALA A 341 0.21 16.90 -9.28
N LEU A 342 -0.57 16.14 -10.08
CA LEU A 342 -0.05 15.28 -11.14
C LEU A 342 0.81 16.07 -12.14
N LEU A 343 0.31 17.19 -12.67
CA LEU A 343 1.02 17.97 -13.69
C LEU A 343 2.31 18.60 -13.14
N LEU A 344 2.28 19.10 -11.90
CA LEU A 344 3.46 19.65 -11.24
C LEU A 344 4.54 18.58 -11.00
N LEU A 345 4.13 17.41 -10.51
CA LEU A 345 5.03 16.28 -10.27
C LEU A 345 5.58 15.72 -11.59
N GLU A 346 4.77 15.64 -12.66
CA GLU A 346 5.22 15.27 -14.00
C GLU A 346 6.31 16.22 -14.49
N HIS A 347 6.08 17.53 -14.38
CA HIS A 347 7.08 18.53 -14.73
C HIS A 347 8.38 18.32 -13.92
N GLN A 348 8.28 18.15 -12.60
CA GLN A 348 9.46 17.90 -11.78
C GLN A 348 10.18 16.59 -12.13
N LEU A 349 9.46 15.52 -12.50
CA LEU A 349 10.06 14.26 -12.93
C LEU A 349 10.88 14.43 -14.23
N THR A 350 10.48 15.35 -15.13
CA THR A 350 11.30 15.66 -16.32
C THR A 350 12.63 16.31 -15.98
N LEU A 351 12.68 17.09 -14.89
CA LEU A 351 13.89 17.73 -14.39
C LEU A 351 14.75 16.76 -13.55
N THR A 352 14.09 15.83 -12.86
CA THR A 352 14.72 14.83 -12.00
C THR A 352 14.27 13.41 -12.35
N PRO A 353 14.75 12.85 -13.48
CA PRO A 353 14.38 11.51 -13.90
C PRO A 353 14.72 10.49 -12.81
N LYS A 354 13.84 9.50 -12.62
CA LYS A 354 14.00 8.39 -11.65
C LYS A 354 13.93 8.79 -10.17
N HIS A 355 13.43 9.98 -9.84
CA HIS A 355 13.15 10.32 -8.44
C HIS A 355 12.05 9.40 -7.87
N SER A 356 12.42 8.47 -6.98
CA SER A 356 11.56 7.36 -6.53
C SER A 356 10.21 7.81 -5.95
N ILE A 357 10.21 8.77 -5.02
CA ILE A 357 8.98 9.27 -4.38
C ILE A 357 8.02 9.87 -5.43
N ILE A 358 8.53 10.75 -6.29
CA ILE A 358 7.75 11.39 -7.36
C ILE A 358 7.20 10.33 -8.32
N SER A 359 8.03 9.38 -8.75
CA SER A 359 7.60 8.29 -9.63
C SER A 359 6.49 7.45 -8.99
N LEU A 360 6.60 7.06 -7.72
CA LEU A 360 5.58 6.25 -7.03
C LEU A 360 4.25 7.01 -6.85
N LEU A 361 4.32 8.29 -6.48
CA LEU A 361 3.14 9.16 -6.41
C LEU A 361 2.49 9.29 -7.80
N LEU A 362 3.27 9.52 -8.85
CA LEU A 362 2.77 9.66 -10.21
C LEU A 362 2.16 8.37 -10.76
N VAL A 363 2.74 7.20 -10.49
CA VAL A 363 2.14 5.91 -10.86
C VAL A 363 0.73 5.79 -10.30
N GLN A 364 0.57 6.04 -9.00
CA GLN A 364 -0.74 5.98 -8.33
C GLN A 364 -1.70 7.06 -8.83
N LEU A 365 -1.23 8.30 -9.00
CA LEU A 365 -2.04 9.40 -9.54
C LEU A 365 -2.53 9.11 -10.96
N HIS A 366 -1.65 8.62 -11.85
CA HIS A 366 -2.02 8.30 -13.23
C HIS A 366 -3.01 7.13 -13.31
N LEU A 367 -2.82 6.06 -12.52
CA LEU A 367 -3.81 4.99 -12.42
C LEU A 367 -5.15 5.55 -11.95
N ARG A 368 -5.13 6.38 -10.89
CA ARG A 368 -6.33 6.96 -10.28
C ARG A 368 -7.14 7.82 -11.25
N VAL A 369 -6.49 8.61 -12.10
CA VAL A 369 -7.19 9.47 -13.08
C VAL A 369 -7.45 8.77 -14.42
N GLY A 370 -7.23 7.45 -14.54
CA GLY A 370 -7.48 6.69 -15.77
C GLY A 370 -6.44 6.92 -16.87
N SER A 371 -5.25 7.41 -16.52
CA SER A 371 -4.12 7.67 -17.42
C SER A 371 -3.06 6.55 -17.34
N SER A 372 -3.49 5.28 -17.26
CA SER A 372 -2.64 4.11 -17.03
C SER A 372 -1.49 3.90 -18.02
N PRO A 373 -1.61 4.22 -19.34
CA PRO A 373 -0.46 4.14 -20.25
C PRO A 373 0.73 4.97 -19.79
N ARG A 374 0.49 6.18 -19.26
CA ARG A 374 1.55 7.00 -18.68
C ARG A 374 2.08 6.43 -17.36
N ALA A 375 1.23 5.82 -16.54
CA ALA A 375 1.67 5.12 -15.32
C ALA A 375 2.67 4.01 -15.65
N ARG A 376 2.42 3.24 -16.72
CA ARG A 376 3.32 2.20 -17.22
C ARG A 376 4.69 2.76 -17.62
N GLU A 377 4.72 3.85 -18.40
CA GLU A 377 5.98 4.47 -18.80
C GLU A 377 6.85 4.87 -17.60
N ILE A 378 6.23 5.34 -16.51
CA ILE A 378 6.95 5.69 -15.28
C ILE A 378 7.37 4.42 -14.52
N TRP A 379 6.47 3.44 -14.42
CA TRP A 379 6.73 2.15 -13.77
C TRP A 379 7.94 1.43 -14.36
N ASP A 380 8.08 1.42 -15.68
CA ASP A 380 9.21 0.81 -16.38
C ASP A 380 10.56 1.43 -15.96
N THR A 381 10.57 2.72 -15.62
CA THR A 381 11.79 3.41 -15.14
C THR A 381 12.19 3.05 -13.71
N LEU A 382 11.26 2.56 -12.90
CA LEU A 382 11.52 2.12 -11.52
C LEU A 382 12.27 0.78 -11.48
N GLY A 383 12.21 -0.02 -12.56
CA GLY A 383 12.98 -1.25 -12.69
C GLY A 383 12.57 -2.36 -11.73
N VAL A 384 11.30 -2.41 -11.33
CA VAL A 384 10.75 -3.45 -10.44
C VAL A 384 10.77 -4.81 -11.13
N LYS A 385 11.67 -5.69 -10.70
CA LYS A 385 11.92 -7.01 -11.31
C LYS A 385 12.33 -8.03 -10.24
N ARG A 386 12.10 -9.32 -10.49
CA ARG A 386 12.57 -10.45 -9.65
C ARG A 386 12.09 -10.34 -8.20
N THR A 387 12.97 -10.39 -7.20
CA THR A 387 12.64 -10.55 -5.78
C THR A 387 11.79 -9.43 -5.19
N ILE A 388 11.85 -8.22 -5.76
CA ILE A 388 11.03 -7.08 -5.34
C ILE A 388 9.68 -7.02 -6.07
N MET A 389 9.42 -7.93 -7.02
CA MET A 389 8.14 -8.03 -7.72
C MET A 389 7.02 -8.33 -6.73
N ASP A 390 7.22 -9.29 -5.82
CA ASP A 390 6.19 -9.68 -4.86
C ASP A 390 5.70 -8.51 -3.98
N SER A 391 6.65 -7.67 -3.52
CA SER A 391 6.35 -6.55 -2.62
C SER A 391 5.97 -5.25 -3.32
N LEU A 392 6.40 -5.01 -4.56
CA LEU A 392 6.13 -3.72 -5.23
C LEU A 392 5.12 -3.82 -6.37
N ALA A 393 4.97 -4.98 -7.02
CA ALA A 393 4.03 -5.14 -8.15
C ALA A 393 2.60 -4.68 -7.84
N PRO A 394 2.03 -4.91 -6.64
CA PRO A 394 0.67 -4.45 -6.33
C PRO A 394 0.49 -2.92 -6.37
N ILE A 395 1.57 -2.13 -6.36
CA ILE A 395 1.51 -0.68 -6.55
C ILE A 395 1.09 -0.32 -7.99
N PHE A 396 1.32 -1.19 -8.97
CA PHE A 396 1.01 -0.92 -10.37
C PHE A 396 0.00 -1.90 -10.99
N TYR A 397 0.14 -3.20 -10.71
CA TYR A 397 -0.65 -4.25 -11.36
C TYR A 397 -2.03 -4.47 -10.74
N ASP A 398 -2.25 -4.07 -9.47
CA ASP A 398 -3.53 -4.31 -8.79
C ASP A 398 -4.69 -3.60 -9.52
N ARG A 399 -5.70 -4.38 -9.91
CA ARG A 399 -6.90 -3.96 -10.68
C ARG A 399 -6.62 -3.50 -12.11
N LEU A 400 -5.43 -3.72 -12.65
CA LEU A 400 -5.07 -3.18 -13.97
C LEU A 400 -5.96 -3.72 -15.10
N SER A 401 -6.37 -4.98 -15.02
CA SER A 401 -7.35 -5.65 -15.90
C SER A 401 -8.71 -4.95 -15.93
N THR A 402 -9.06 -4.23 -14.87
CA THR A 402 -10.35 -3.51 -14.78
C THR A 402 -10.22 -2.01 -15.03
N ILE A 403 -9.03 -1.44 -15.07
CA ILE A 403 -8.81 -0.01 -15.31
C ILE A 403 -8.31 0.23 -16.75
N SER A 404 -7.49 -0.70 -17.25
CA SER A 404 -6.82 -0.61 -18.56
C SER A 404 -6.48 -2.02 -19.10
N PRO A 405 -7.49 -2.87 -19.37
CA PRO A 405 -7.26 -4.26 -19.81
C PRO A 405 -6.37 -4.34 -21.05
N ALA A 406 -6.56 -3.47 -22.04
CA ALA A 406 -5.74 -3.46 -23.24
C ALA A 406 -4.25 -3.15 -22.98
N LEU A 407 -3.89 -2.54 -21.84
CA LEU A 407 -2.49 -2.25 -21.47
C LEU A 407 -1.69 -3.52 -21.16
N ILE A 408 -2.38 -4.57 -20.71
CA ILE A 408 -1.84 -5.87 -20.32
C ILE A 408 -2.40 -7.00 -21.18
N SER A 409 -3.05 -6.69 -22.31
CA SER A 409 -3.57 -7.72 -23.22
C SER A 409 -2.41 -8.53 -23.83
N PRO A 410 -2.49 -9.87 -23.86
CA PRO A 410 -1.45 -10.69 -24.48
C PRO A 410 -1.47 -10.64 -26.01
N SER A 411 -2.57 -10.16 -26.64
CA SER A 411 -2.59 -9.85 -28.07
C SER A 411 -1.65 -8.70 -28.46
N ASP A 412 -1.23 -7.86 -27.51
CA ASP A 412 -0.22 -6.83 -27.71
C ASP A 412 1.13 -7.31 -27.16
N GLU A 413 2.19 -7.30 -27.98
CA GLU A 413 3.53 -7.76 -27.58
C GLU A 413 4.01 -7.05 -26.31
N THR A 414 3.77 -5.74 -26.23
CA THR A 414 4.20 -4.96 -25.08
C THR A 414 3.36 -5.25 -23.84
N GLY A 415 2.06 -5.51 -23.99
CA GLY A 415 1.17 -5.93 -22.91
C GLY A 415 1.52 -7.32 -22.38
N TRP A 416 1.83 -8.26 -23.28
CA TRP A 416 2.31 -9.60 -22.94
C TRP A 416 3.63 -9.55 -22.15
N GLU A 417 4.62 -8.79 -22.61
CA GLU A 417 5.89 -8.63 -21.88
C GLU A 417 5.69 -8.07 -20.46
N LEU A 418 4.72 -7.15 -20.30
CA LEU A 418 4.40 -6.55 -19.01
C LEU A 418 3.79 -7.60 -18.05
N LEU A 419 2.86 -8.43 -18.50
CA LEU A 419 2.33 -9.53 -17.69
C LEU A 419 3.39 -10.63 -17.44
N ASP A 420 4.21 -10.98 -18.42
CA ASP A 420 5.24 -12.01 -18.26
C ASP A 420 6.25 -11.62 -17.18
N LEU A 421 6.59 -10.33 -17.03
CA LEU A 421 7.43 -9.88 -15.92
C LEU A 421 6.85 -10.24 -14.54
N LEU A 422 5.53 -10.17 -14.39
CA LEU A 422 4.82 -10.55 -13.17
C LEU A 422 4.72 -12.07 -13.02
N SER A 423 4.20 -12.76 -14.04
CA SER A 423 3.92 -14.21 -13.98
C SER A 423 5.22 -15.05 -13.96
N SER A 424 6.25 -14.64 -14.71
CA SER A 424 7.55 -15.34 -14.74
C SER A 424 8.26 -15.34 -13.38
N HIS A 425 8.04 -14.32 -12.54
CA HIS A 425 8.63 -14.28 -11.20
C HIS A 425 8.19 -15.48 -10.36
N PHE A 426 6.88 -15.75 -10.32
CA PHE A 426 6.33 -16.88 -9.58
C PHE A 426 6.64 -18.21 -10.27
N ASN A 427 6.52 -18.26 -11.60
CA ASN A 427 6.84 -19.45 -12.38
C ASN A 427 8.28 -19.89 -12.24
N VAL A 428 9.24 -18.98 -12.06
CA VAL A 428 10.66 -19.30 -11.86
C VAL A 428 10.96 -19.58 -10.39
N SER A 429 10.47 -18.74 -9.47
CA SER A 429 10.82 -18.83 -8.05
C SER A 429 10.21 -20.04 -7.36
N LEU A 430 9.07 -20.54 -7.86
CA LEU A 430 8.34 -21.65 -7.26
C LEU A 430 8.62 -23.02 -7.91
N LYS A 431 9.49 -23.11 -8.94
CA LYS A 431 9.76 -24.36 -9.68
C LYS A 431 10.22 -25.52 -8.81
N LEU A 432 11.00 -25.25 -7.77
CA LEU A 432 11.56 -26.27 -6.89
C LEU A 432 10.95 -26.11 -5.51
N ARG A 433 10.50 -27.22 -4.91
CA ARG A 433 10.15 -27.25 -3.48
C ARG A 433 11.38 -27.16 -2.58
N MET A 434 12.54 -27.62 -3.07
CA MET A 434 13.84 -27.56 -2.39
C MET A 434 14.85 -26.85 -3.29
N PRO A 435 15.07 -25.53 -3.15
CA PRO A 435 15.98 -24.80 -4.01
C PRO A 435 17.42 -25.17 -3.72
N ARG A 436 18.27 -25.07 -4.74
CA ARG A 436 19.73 -25.21 -4.62
C ARG A 436 20.33 -24.32 -3.52
N ARG A 437 19.76 -23.13 -3.31
CA ARG A 437 20.18 -22.19 -2.24
C ARG A 437 20.12 -22.81 -0.84
N LEU A 438 19.20 -23.74 -0.59
CA LEU A 438 19.14 -24.42 0.71
C LEU A 438 20.31 -25.40 0.88
N ILE A 439 20.68 -26.11 -0.20
CA ILE A 439 21.87 -26.97 -0.21
C ILE A 439 23.12 -26.12 0.03
N ASP A 440 23.25 -25.00 -0.68
CA ASP A 440 24.36 -24.06 -0.51
C ASP A 440 24.42 -23.51 0.94
N ALA A 441 23.27 -23.26 1.58
CA ALA A 441 23.18 -22.84 2.98
C ALA A 441 23.67 -23.92 3.95
N PHE A 442 23.32 -25.19 3.73
CA PHE A 442 23.85 -26.31 4.51
C PHE A 442 25.36 -26.48 4.32
N GLU A 443 25.85 -26.45 3.08
CA GLU A 443 27.28 -26.62 2.75
C GLU A 443 28.15 -25.50 3.32
N SER A 444 27.60 -24.28 3.43
CA SER A 444 28.28 -23.12 4.01
C SER A 444 28.12 -23.00 5.53
N GLY A 445 27.31 -23.85 6.17
CA GLY A 445 27.03 -23.76 7.61
C GLY A 445 26.22 -22.52 8.02
N SER A 446 25.43 -21.94 7.11
CA SER A 446 24.51 -20.82 7.39
C SER A 446 23.17 -21.36 7.88
N TYR A 447 23.08 -21.64 9.18
CA TYR A 447 21.90 -22.26 9.79
C TYR A 447 20.69 -21.33 9.83
N SER A 448 20.88 -20.01 9.98
CA SER A 448 19.82 -19.01 9.84
C SER A 448 19.15 -19.12 8.47
N SER A 449 19.93 -19.08 7.40
CA SER A 449 19.44 -19.24 6.03
C SER A 449 18.73 -20.58 5.80
N VAL A 450 19.16 -21.66 6.47
CA VAL A 450 18.49 -22.97 6.38
C VAL A 450 17.05 -22.91 6.90
N ILE A 451 16.79 -22.08 7.91
CA ILE A 451 15.45 -21.88 8.48
C ILE A 451 14.66 -20.85 7.67
N ASP A 452 15.30 -19.76 7.28
CA ASP A 452 14.65 -18.62 6.64
C ASP A 452 14.26 -18.88 5.17
N ILE A 453 15.07 -19.65 4.42
CA ILE A 453 14.79 -19.93 2.99
C ILE A 453 13.45 -20.67 2.83
N PRO A 454 13.16 -21.76 3.56
CA PRO A 454 11.85 -22.41 3.52
C PRO A 454 10.70 -21.48 3.88
N GLU A 455 10.83 -20.68 4.95
CA GLU A 455 9.79 -19.73 5.36
C GLU A 455 9.51 -18.68 4.28
N TYR A 456 10.57 -18.10 3.71
CA TYR A 456 10.46 -17.17 2.58
C TYR A 456 9.75 -17.79 1.38
N MET A 457 10.05 -19.06 1.06
CA MET A 457 9.39 -19.75 -0.04
C MET A 457 7.91 -20.03 0.21
N GLU A 458 7.55 -20.44 1.42
CA GLU A 458 6.14 -20.65 1.77
C GLU A 458 5.37 -19.32 1.73
N ASN A 459 5.95 -18.24 2.28
CA ASN A 459 5.37 -16.90 2.17
C ASN A 459 5.19 -16.47 0.71
N LEU A 460 6.14 -16.79 -0.17
CA LEU A 460 6.02 -16.51 -1.61
C LEU A 460 4.94 -17.37 -2.28
N ARG A 461 4.77 -18.64 -1.88
CA ARG A 461 3.69 -19.52 -2.37
C ARG A 461 2.32 -19.02 -1.96
N TRP A 462 2.22 -18.46 -0.76
CA TRP A 462 0.97 -17.96 -0.18
C TRP A 462 0.80 -16.45 -0.34
N SER A 463 1.56 -15.81 -1.23
CA SER A 463 1.46 -14.36 -1.45
C SER A 463 0.14 -13.99 -2.15
N CYS A 464 -0.52 -12.94 -1.65
CA CYS A 464 -1.65 -12.32 -2.36
C CYS A 464 -1.26 -11.81 -3.75
N THR A 465 0.01 -11.43 -3.97
CA THR A 465 0.52 -10.98 -5.28
C THR A 465 0.57 -12.13 -6.28
N ARG A 466 0.81 -13.37 -5.83
CA ARG A 466 0.72 -14.57 -6.67
C ARG A 466 -0.71 -14.77 -7.17
N ALA A 467 -1.69 -14.70 -6.28
CA ALA A 467 -3.11 -14.81 -6.64
C ALA A 467 -3.52 -13.67 -7.59
N MET A 468 -3.12 -12.42 -7.28
CA MET A 468 -3.33 -11.26 -8.14
C MET A 468 -2.75 -11.49 -9.55
N SER A 469 -1.56 -12.09 -9.68
CA SER A 469 -0.97 -12.35 -11.00
C SER A 469 -1.85 -13.22 -11.90
N LEU A 470 -2.44 -14.29 -11.36
CA LEU A 470 -3.37 -15.14 -12.11
C LEU A 470 -4.64 -14.36 -12.45
N VAL A 471 -5.20 -13.64 -11.48
CA VAL A 471 -6.43 -12.88 -11.66
C VAL A 471 -6.29 -11.81 -12.73
N GLU A 472 -5.21 -11.01 -12.72
CA GLU A 472 -5.00 -9.96 -13.71
C GLU A 472 -4.79 -10.54 -15.13
N GLU A 473 -4.11 -11.68 -15.24
CA GLU A 473 -3.91 -12.43 -16.49
C GLU A 473 -5.25 -12.95 -17.03
N THR A 474 -5.93 -13.84 -16.30
CA THR A 474 -7.14 -14.50 -16.81
C THR A 474 -8.31 -13.53 -17.01
N ARG A 475 -8.42 -12.50 -16.15
CA ARG A 475 -9.46 -11.48 -16.30
C ARG A 475 -9.24 -10.64 -17.55
N THR A 476 -8.00 -10.28 -17.85
CA THR A 476 -7.68 -9.52 -19.05
C THR A 476 -8.03 -10.32 -20.29
N ASP A 477 -7.61 -11.58 -20.35
CA ASP A 477 -7.89 -12.47 -21.49
C ASP A 477 -9.39 -12.58 -21.74
N ARG A 478 -10.14 -12.83 -20.67
CA ARG A 478 -11.61 -12.90 -20.71
C ARG A 478 -12.26 -11.59 -21.15
N ILE A 479 -11.81 -10.44 -20.63
CA ILE A 479 -12.36 -9.13 -20.99
C ILE A 479 -12.07 -8.80 -22.46
N MET A 480 -10.88 -9.15 -22.95
CA MET A 480 -10.45 -8.93 -24.33
C MET A 480 -11.02 -9.96 -25.32
N GLY A 481 -11.72 -10.99 -24.82
CA GLY A 481 -12.35 -12.03 -25.65
C GLY A 481 -11.36 -13.08 -26.17
N GLU A 482 -10.20 -13.20 -25.52
CA GLU A 482 -9.15 -14.15 -25.86
C GLU A 482 -9.43 -15.51 -25.21
N HIS A 483 -9.09 -16.61 -25.90
CA HIS A 483 -9.22 -17.96 -25.34
C HIS A 483 -7.94 -18.33 -24.59
N PHE A 484 -7.90 -17.99 -23.31
CA PHE A 484 -6.82 -18.41 -22.42
C PHE A 484 -7.33 -18.45 -20.97
N SER A 485 -7.85 -19.60 -20.53
CA SER A 485 -8.03 -19.86 -19.11
C SER A 485 -7.96 -21.36 -18.84
N GLU A 486 -6.94 -21.76 -18.09
CA GLU A 486 -6.83 -23.06 -17.45
C GLU A 486 -6.67 -22.87 -15.92
N VAL A 487 -7.51 -22.03 -15.32
CA VAL A 487 -7.57 -21.78 -13.87
C VAL A 487 -7.65 -23.08 -13.09
N PHE A 488 -8.45 -24.06 -13.54
CA PHE A 488 -8.57 -25.35 -12.84
C PHE A 488 -7.32 -26.23 -12.91
N THR A 489 -6.34 -25.92 -13.77
CA THR A 489 -5.06 -26.64 -13.84
C THR A 489 -3.87 -25.78 -13.38
N ASP A 490 -4.04 -24.46 -13.26
CA ASP A 490 -2.97 -23.55 -12.87
C ASP A 490 -2.56 -23.76 -11.40
N PRO A 491 -1.25 -23.95 -11.11
CA PRO A 491 -0.75 -24.09 -9.74
C PRO A 491 -1.11 -22.92 -8.81
N ARG A 492 -1.22 -21.69 -9.34
CA ARG A 492 -1.60 -20.49 -8.59
C ARG A 492 -3.04 -20.56 -8.04
N PHE A 493 -3.88 -21.41 -8.61
CA PHE A 493 -5.22 -21.71 -8.11
C PHE A 493 -5.24 -23.06 -7.35
N THR A 494 -4.76 -24.13 -7.98
CA THR A 494 -4.89 -25.50 -7.45
C THR A 494 -4.11 -25.77 -6.16
N GLU A 495 -3.05 -25.01 -5.88
CA GLU A 495 -2.31 -25.12 -4.62
C GLU A 495 -2.91 -24.25 -3.48
N VAL A 496 -3.93 -23.44 -3.75
CA VAL A 496 -4.55 -22.53 -2.78
C VAL A 496 -5.83 -23.16 -2.24
N ALA A 497 -5.77 -23.71 -1.03
CA ALA A 497 -6.94 -24.26 -0.34
C ALA A 497 -7.67 -23.18 0.49
N ASP A 498 -8.97 -23.38 0.74
CA ASP A 498 -9.80 -22.42 1.48
C ASP A 498 -9.32 -22.13 2.92
N ASP A 499 -8.62 -23.08 3.55
CA ASP A 499 -8.07 -22.93 4.90
C ASP A 499 -6.70 -22.25 4.92
N MET A 500 -6.10 -22.01 3.76
CA MET A 500 -4.84 -21.28 3.65
C MET A 500 -5.06 -19.78 3.80
N LYS A 501 -4.20 -19.16 4.62
CA LYS A 501 -4.15 -17.71 4.79
C LYS A 501 -3.08 -17.12 3.89
N LEU A 502 -3.51 -16.45 2.82
CA LEU A 502 -2.64 -15.69 1.94
C LEU A 502 -2.11 -14.44 2.65
N VAL A 503 -0.86 -14.09 2.34
CA VAL A 503 -0.08 -13.05 3.00
C VAL A 503 0.01 -11.81 2.10
N GLU A 504 -0.30 -10.65 2.67
CA GLU A 504 -0.05 -9.35 2.03
C GLU A 504 1.42 -8.96 2.25
N THR A 505 2.18 -8.78 1.17
CA THR A 505 3.62 -8.51 1.20
C THR A 505 4.00 -7.13 0.66
N VAL A 506 3.01 -6.25 0.43
CA VAL A 506 3.23 -4.98 -0.27
C VAL A 506 4.07 -4.02 0.55
N ASP A 507 5.15 -3.52 -0.03
CA ASP A 507 6.05 -2.56 0.60
C ASP A 507 5.69 -1.12 0.22
N TYR A 508 5.07 -0.40 1.16
CA TYR A 508 4.75 1.02 1.02
C TYR A 508 5.84 1.95 1.57
N GLY A 509 6.96 1.42 2.07
CA GLY A 509 8.00 2.19 2.76
C GLY A 509 8.69 3.25 1.90
N SER A 510 8.57 3.15 0.57
CA SER A 510 9.10 4.14 -0.37
C SER A 510 8.18 5.33 -0.63
N PHE A 511 6.93 5.31 -0.12
CA PHE A 511 6.05 6.49 -0.14
C PHE A 511 6.43 7.48 0.97
N PRO A 512 6.16 8.79 0.78
CA PRO A 512 6.52 9.80 1.78
C PRO A 512 5.67 9.64 3.04
N SER A 513 6.32 9.52 4.20
CA SER A 513 5.67 9.37 5.52
C SER A 513 5.68 10.70 6.29
N TRP A 514 5.19 11.78 5.66
CA TRP A 514 5.22 13.13 6.26
C TRP A 514 3.93 13.53 6.99
N ASP A 515 2.90 12.68 6.92
CA ASP A 515 1.65 12.85 7.66
C ASP A 515 1.82 12.53 9.16
N CYS A 516 1.00 13.16 10.01
CA CYS A 516 0.78 12.77 11.41
C CYS A 516 0.36 11.29 11.50
N SER A 517 0.80 10.55 12.53
CA SER A 517 0.51 9.11 12.65
C SER A 517 -0.99 8.81 12.79
N SER A 518 -1.78 9.77 13.24
CA SER A 518 -3.24 9.69 13.30
C SER A 518 -3.94 9.76 11.93
N GLN A 519 -3.23 10.18 10.88
CA GLN A 519 -3.77 10.26 9.53
C GLN A 519 -3.46 8.99 8.73
N SER A 520 -4.37 8.64 7.83
CA SER A 520 -4.10 7.58 6.86
C SER A 520 -2.96 8.01 5.92
N PRO A 521 -1.98 7.14 5.65
CA PRO A 521 -0.87 7.45 4.75
C PRO A 521 -1.33 7.84 3.34
N VAL A 522 -0.55 8.67 2.63
CA VAL A 522 -0.92 9.13 1.27
C VAL A 522 -1.28 8.02 0.28
N TYR A 523 -0.58 6.88 0.30
CA TYR A 523 -0.84 5.79 -0.64
C TYR A 523 -2.23 5.16 -0.44
N THR A 524 -2.81 5.20 0.77
CA THR A 524 -4.14 4.63 0.98
C THR A 524 -5.22 5.44 0.27
N ARG A 525 -5.05 6.76 0.20
CA ARG A 525 -5.96 7.70 -0.48
C ARG A 525 -5.84 7.61 -2.01
N LEU A 526 -4.62 7.44 -2.51
CA LEU A 526 -4.36 7.43 -3.95
C LEU A 526 -4.72 6.11 -4.65
N ARG A 527 -4.62 4.98 -3.93
CA ARG A 527 -4.95 3.66 -4.49
C ARG A 527 -6.41 3.57 -4.94
N ILE A 528 -6.65 2.72 -5.92
CA ILE A 528 -8.00 2.37 -6.37
C ILE A 528 -8.49 1.23 -5.47
N GLY A 529 -9.18 1.61 -4.39
CA GLY A 529 -9.69 0.66 -3.40
C GLY A 529 -8.64 0.15 -2.40
N PRO A 530 -9.01 -0.86 -1.60
CA PRO A 530 -8.12 -1.47 -0.61
C PRO A 530 -7.09 -2.43 -1.22
N PRO A 531 -6.01 -2.78 -0.48
CA PRO A 531 -4.99 -3.72 -0.95
C PRO A 531 -5.53 -5.13 -1.23
N SER A 532 -4.71 -5.97 -1.85
CA SER A 532 -5.02 -7.39 -2.04
C SER A 532 -4.92 -8.15 -0.71
N THR A 533 -6.05 -8.29 -0.02
CA THR A 533 -6.17 -9.05 1.24
C THR A 533 -6.38 -10.54 0.96
N ASN A 534 -6.18 -11.39 1.99
CA ASN A 534 -6.52 -12.81 1.91
C ASN A 534 -7.93 -13.06 1.37
N ARG A 535 -8.92 -12.34 1.92
CA ARG A 535 -10.32 -12.47 1.52
C ARG A 535 -10.51 -12.07 0.06
N ARG A 536 -9.98 -10.93 -0.36
CA ARG A 536 -10.11 -10.45 -1.75
C ARG A 536 -9.42 -11.38 -2.74
N ALA A 537 -8.25 -11.91 -2.40
CA ALA A 537 -7.50 -12.85 -3.23
C ALA A 537 -8.29 -14.15 -3.47
N HIS A 538 -8.83 -14.76 -2.41
CA HIS A 538 -9.68 -15.94 -2.52
C HIS A 538 -10.95 -15.68 -3.36
N LEU A 539 -11.69 -14.62 -3.04
CA LEU A 539 -12.89 -14.25 -3.80
C LEU A 539 -12.60 -14.00 -5.29
N SER A 540 -11.45 -13.38 -5.60
CA SER A 540 -11.02 -13.13 -6.96
C SER A 540 -10.71 -14.44 -7.70
N LEU A 541 -9.93 -15.34 -7.09
CA LEU A 541 -9.61 -16.65 -7.65
C LEU A 541 -10.86 -17.48 -7.93
N LEU A 542 -11.77 -17.56 -6.96
CA LEU A 542 -13.04 -18.27 -7.11
C LEU A 542 -13.90 -17.67 -8.22
N SER A 543 -13.86 -16.34 -8.40
CA SER A 543 -14.61 -15.69 -9.48
C SER A 543 -14.07 -16.03 -10.87
N GLU A 544 -12.75 -16.12 -11.04
CA GLU A 544 -12.18 -16.52 -12.33
C GLU A 544 -12.45 -18.01 -12.62
N ALA A 545 -12.40 -18.88 -11.60
CA ALA A 545 -12.81 -20.29 -11.73
C ALA A 545 -14.29 -20.43 -12.11
N PHE A 546 -15.17 -19.59 -11.57
CA PHE A 546 -16.58 -19.54 -11.96
C PHE A 546 -16.76 -19.19 -13.45
N HIS A 547 -16.04 -18.17 -13.94
CA HIS A 547 -16.13 -17.77 -15.34
C HIS A 547 -15.62 -18.86 -16.30
N GLU A 548 -14.50 -19.51 -15.97
CA GLU A 548 -13.98 -20.65 -16.75
C GLU A 548 -15.00 -21.80 -16.81
N LEU A 549 -15.63 -22.13 -15.68
CA LEU A 549 -16.60 -23.21 -15.60
C LEU A 549 -17.82 -22.97 -16.50
N LEU A 550 -18.32 -21.74 -16.57
CA LEU A 550 -19.44 -21.40 -17.45
C LEU A 550 -19.03 -21.26 -18.93
N GLY A 551 -17.75 -21.02 -19.19
CA GLY A 551 -17.15 -21.04 -20.53
C GLY A 551 -16.86 -22.44 -21.08
N TYR A 552 -16.90 -23.48 -20.23
CA TYR A 552 -16.53 -24.85 -20.60
C TYR A 552 -17.36 -25.39 -21.78
N ARG A 553 -16.66 -25.76 -22.86
CA ARG A 553 -17.22 -26.50 -23.99
C ARG A 553 -16.52 -27.86 -24.11
N PRO A 554 -17.25 -28.99 -24.16
CA PRO A 554 -16.63 -30.30 -24.30
C PRO A 554 -15.90 -30.44 -25.64
N PRO A 555 -14.78 -31.21 -25.71
CA PRO A 555 -14.01 -31.36 -26.93
C PRO A 555 -14.85 -31.91 -28.10
N PRO A 556 -14.72 -31.36 -29.33
CA PRO A 556 -15.56 -31.72 -30.48
C PRO A 556 -15.39 -33.18 -30.96
N ILE A 557 -14.37 -33.90 -30.46
CA ILE A 557 -14.11 -35.31 -30.77
C ILE A 557 -15.20 -36.22 -30.16
N TYR A 558 -15.89 -35.76 -29.12
CA TYR A 558 -17.09 -36.41 -28.60
C TYR A 558 -18.32 -35.92 -29.40
N LYS A 559 -18.83 -36.74 -30.32
CA LYS A 559 -20.14 -36.50 -30.95
C LYS A 559 -21.23 -36.57 -29.85
N ALA A 560 -21.65 -35.40 -29.36
CA ALA A 560 -22.63 -35.29 -28.29
C ALA A 560 -24.01 -35.79 -28.74
N SER A 561 -24.34 -37.03 -28.38
CA SER A 561 -25.73 -37.42 -28.17
C SER A 561 -26.25 -36.75 -26.88
N ALA A 562 -27.56 -36.55 -26.73
CA ALA A 562 -28.15 -35.99 -25.49
C ALA A 562 -27.73 -36.78 -24.22
N THR A 563 -27.43 -38.07 -24.36
CA THR A 563 -26.88 -38.95 -23.31
C THR A 563 -25.40 -38.72 -22.99
N ALA A 564 -24.60 -38.23 -23.95
CA ALA A 564 -23.17 -37.96 -23.75
C ALA A 564 -22.90 -36.64 -23.01
N ALA A 565 -23.88 -35.74 -22.92
CA ALA A 565 -23.76 -34.45 -22.24
C ALA A 565 -24.10 -34.50 -20.73
N ILE A 566 -24.55 -35.65 -20.22
CA ILE A 566 -24.96 -35.83 -18.81
C ILE A 566 -23.75 -35.72 -17.85
N PRO A 567 -22.60 -36.39 -18.10
CA PRO A 567 -21.43 -36.27 -17.22
C PRO A 567 -20.92 -34.83 -17.11
N ASP A 568 -20.90 -34.08 -18.21
CA ASP A 568 -20.46 -32.68 -18.24
C ASP A 568 -21.40 -31.78 -17.42
N GLN A 569 -22.71 -32.02 -17.50
CA GLN A 569 -23.69 -31.31 -16.66
C GLN A 569 -23.49 -31.60 -15.18
N VAL A 570 -23.27 -32.87 -14.82
CA VAL A 570 -23.02 -33.27 -13.43
C VAL A 570 -21.74 -32.59 -12.93
N PHE A 571 -20.66 -32.62 -13.72
CA PHE A 571 -19.40 -31.95 -13.38
C PHE A 571 -19.60 -30.45 -13.12
N VAL A 572 -20.31 -29.74 -14.01
CA VAL A 572 -20.58 -28.31 -13.81
C VAL A 572 -21.39 -28.05 -12.55
N LEU A 573 -22.46 -28.81 -12.31
CA LEU A 573 -23.33 -28.63 -11.13
C LEU A 573 -22.60 -28.93 -9.81
N GLU A 574 -21.80 -29.99 -9.77
CA GLU A 574 -20.97 -30.34 -8.61
C GLU A 574 -19.90 -29.27 -8.36
N SER A 575 -19.23 -28.80 -9.41
CA SER A 575 -18.21 -27.75 -9.31
C SER A 575 -18.80 -26.42 -8.85
N LEU A 576 -19.96 -26.01 -9.35
CA LEU A 576 -20.67 -24.82 -8.88
C LEU A 576 -21.07 -24.94 -7.40
N SER A 577 -21.48 -26.13 -6.97
CA SER A 577 -21.80 -26.39 -5.55
C SER A 577 -20.56 -26.28 -4.67
N GLN A 578 -19.41 -26.77 -5.13
CA GLN A 578 -18.13 -26.61 -4.43
C GLN A 578 -17.71 -25.13 -4.35
N LEU A 579 -17.77 -24.40 -5.47
CA LEU A 579 -17.47 -22.96 -5.51
C LEU A 579 -18.38 -22.18 -4.56
N SER A 580 -19.68 -22.46 -4.53
CA SER A 580 -20.63 -21.83 -3.60
C SER A 580 -20.22 -22.03 -2.14
N ASN A 581 -19.81 -23.25 -1.76
CA ASN A 581 -19.31 -23.52 -0.41
C ASN A 581 -18.03 -22.75 -0.09
N SER A 582 -17.10 -22.63 -1.04
CA SER A 582 -15.87 -21.84 -0.86
C SER A 582 -16.17 -20.34 -0.76
N PHE A 583 -17.04 -19.78 -1.60
CA PHE A 583 -17.48 -18.38 -1.50
C PHE A 583 -18.09 -18.08 -0.13
N MET A 584 -18.90 -18.97 0.42
CA MET A 584 -19.52 -18.80 1.74
C MET A 584 -18.51 -18.70 2.89
N LYS A 585 -17.30 -19.25 2.75
CA LYS A 585 -16.23 -19.08 3.75
C LYS A 585 -15.65 -17.66 3.77
N PHE A 586 -15.77 -16.93 2.66
CA PHE A 586 -15.21 -15.59 2.48
C PHE A 586 -16.28 -14.49 2.32
N SER A 587 -17.56 -14.85 2.35
CA SER A 587 -18.69 -13.92 2.19
C SER A 587 -18.75 -12.89 3.33
N ASN A 588 -18.44 -13.33 4.56
CA ASN A 588 -18.37 -12.47 5.74
C ASN A 588 -16.94 -11.98 5.98
N GLY A 589 -16.75 -10.67 6.09
CA GLY A 589 -15.45 -10.09 6.43
C GLY A 589 -15.48 -8.57 6.58
N PRO A 590 -14.33 -7.96 6.93
CA PRO A 590 -14.21 -6.51 7.07
C PRO A 590 -14.71 -5.77 5.82
N ARG A 591 -15.49 -4.70 6.03
CA ARG A 591 -15.97 -3.85 4.92
C ARG A 591 -14.83 -3.19 4.14
N GLY A 592 -13.66 -3.00 4.78
CA GLY A 592 -12.48 -2.39 4.18
C GLY A 592 -11.66 -3.30 3.26
N ASP A 593 -12.05 -4.56 3.06
CA ASP A 593 -11.28 -5.50 2.22
C ASP A 593 -11.56 -5.37 0.72
N LEU A 594 -12.70 -4.76 0.35
CA LEU A 594 -13.23 -4.70 -1.01
C LEU A 594 -13.69 -3.28 -1.36
N THR A 595 -13.67 -2.92 -2.63
CA THR A 595 -14.48 -1.78 -3.09
C THR A 595 -15.97 -2.12 -2.96
N PRO A 596 -16.88 -1.12 -2.85
CA PRO A 596 -18.32 -1.38 -2.87
C PRO A 596 -18.78 -2.16 -4.10
N GLN A 597 -18.15 -1.88 -5.25
CA GLN A 597 -18.44 -2.56 -6.52
C GLN A 597 -17.95 -4.02 -6.48
N GLU A 598 -16.74 -4.28 -5.98
CA GLU A 598 -16.21 -5.63 -5.79
C GLU A 598 -17.07 -6.45 -4.82
N ALA A 599 -17.52 -5.86 -3.71
CA ALA A 599 -18.39 -6.52 -2.75
C ALA A 599 -19.70 -6.99 -3.41
N THR A 600 -20.33 -6.12 -4.20
CA THR A 600 -21.56 -6.44 -4.95
C THR A 600 -21.29 -7.52 -5.98
N TYR A 601 -20.19 -7.44 -6.72
CA TYR A 601 -19.79 -8.44 -7.72
C TYR A 601 -19.58 -9.82 -7.11
N PHE A 602 -18.80 -9.93 -6.04
CA PHE A 602 -18.53 -11.23 -5.42
C PHE A 602 -19.78 -11.85 -4.79
N GLU A 603 -20.68 -11.03 -4.24
CA GLU A 603 -22.00 -11.49 -3.79
C GLU A 603 -22.82 -12.06 -4.96
N VAL A 604 -22.85 -11.36 -6.11
CA VAL A 604 -23.51 -11.85 -7.33
C VAL A 604 -22.91 -13.18 -7.79
N ILE A 605 -21.59 -13.32 -7.89
CA ILE A 605 -20.97 -14.58 -8.34
C ILE A 605 -21.29 -15.74 -7.38
N SER A 606 -21.28 -15.48 -6.07
CA SER A 606 -21.69 -16.45 -5.05
C SER A 606 -23.16 -16.87 -5.21
N LEU A 607 -24.06 -15.91 -5.46
CA LEU A 607 -25.47 -16.18 -5.73
C LEU A 607 -25.68 -16.97 -7.02
N LEU A 608 -24.95 -16.66 -8.09
CA LEU A 608 -25.03 -17.38 -9.36
C LEU A 608 -24.54 -18.83 -9.24
N SER A 609 -23.47 -19.06 -8.46
CA SER A 609 -22.97 -20.40 -8.12
C SER A 609 -24.03 -21.26 -7.41
N THR A 610 -24.97 -20.62 -6.71
CA THR A 610 -26.11 -21.26 -6.04
C THR A 610 -27.33 -21.36 -6.95
N LEU A 611 -27.62 -20.32 -7.73
CA LEU A 611 -28.81 -20.21 -8.58
C LEU A 611 -28.86 -21.32 -9.63
N ILE A 612 -27.74 -21.65 -10.27
CA ILE A 612 -27.72 -22.63 -11.36
C ILE A 612 -28.10 -24.05 -10.85
N PRO A 613 -27.44 -24.63 -9.82
CA PRO A 613 -27.88 -25.89 -9.24
C PRO A 613 -29.31 -25.83 -8.67
N PHE A 614 -29.66 -24.70 -8.05
CA PHE A 614 -30.99 -24.55 -7.46
C PHE A 614 -32.10 -24.54 -8.51
N ALA A 615 -31.97 -23.73 -9.57
CA ALA A 615 -32.95 -23.60 -10.64
C ALA A 615 -33.13 -24.91 -11.41
N THR A 616 -32.04 -25.63 -11.69
CA THR A 616 -32.09 -26.93 -12.37
C THR A 616 -32.70 -28.04 -11.51
N GLY A 617 -32.68 -27.89 -10.18
CA GLY A 617 -33.34 -28.79 -9.24
C GLY A 617 -34.84 -28.55 -9.04
N ILE A 618 -35.42 -27.47 -9.58
CA ILE A 618 -36.84 -27.13 -9.37
C ILE A 618 -37.73 -28.15 -10.09
N ASN A 619 -38.51 -28.89 -9.31
CA ASN A 619 -39.46 -29.86 -9.84
C ASN A 619 -40.77 -29.17 -10.25
N ARG A 620 -41.16 -29.35 -11.51
CA ARG A 620 -42.39 -28.79 -12.10
C ARG A 620 -43.69 -29.19 -11.37
N ALA A 621 -43.69 -30.31 -10.65
CA ALA A 621 -44.85 -30.79 -9.89
C ALA A 621 -45.00 -30.14 -8.50
N LYS A 622 -44.03 -29.33 -8.05
CA LYS A 622 -44.05 -28.66 -6.76
C LYS A 622 -44.18 -27.14 -6.94
N PRO A 623 -44.70 -26.41 -5.92
CA PRO A 623 -44.63 -24.96 -5.91
C PRO A 623 -43.18 -24.49 -6.06
N ILE A 624 -42.98 -23.40 -6.80
CA ILE A 624 -41.66 -22.76 -6.94
C ILE A 624 -41.29 -22.18 -5.58
N PRO A 625 -40.10 -22.51 -5.03
CA PRO A 625 -39.64 -21.93 -3.77
C PRO A 625 -39.51 -20.40 -3.86
N GLU A 626 -39.83 -19.68 -2.78
CA GLU A 626 -39.77 -18.21 -2.72
C GLU A 626 -38.33 -17.71 -2.90
N GLU A 627 -37.36 -18.47 -2.40
CA GLU A 627 -35.93 -18.20 -2.48
C GLU A 627 -35.46 -18.01 -3.92
N PHE A 628 -36.11 -18.66 -4.90
CA PHE A 628 -35.78 -18.47 -6.32
C PHE A 628 -36.04 -17.03 -6.76
N PHE A 629 -37.21 -16.48 -6.41
CA PHE A 629 -37.58 -15.12 -6.75
C PHE A 629 -36.70 -14.11 -6.01
N GLN A 630 -36.42 -14.37 -4.73
CA GLN A 630 -35.53 -13.53 -3.93
C GLN A 630 -34.12 -13.44 -4.54
N ILE A 631 -33.55 -14.55 -5.00
CA ILE A 631 -32.23 -14.56 -5.67
C ILE A 631 -32.31 -13.73 -6.97
N VAL A 632 -33.30 -13.98 -7.82
CA VAL A 632 -33.46 -13.25 -9.09
C VAL A 632 -33.62 -11.75 -8.86
N ASP A 633 -34.45 -11.34 -7.90
CA ASP A 633 -34.66 -9.93 -7.57
C ASP A 633 -33.38 -9.29 -7.00
N THR A 634 -32.62 -10.02 -6.18
CA THR A 634 -31.32 -9.56 -5.67
C THR A 634 -30.33 -9.32 -6.80
N LEU A 635 -30.29 -10.20 -7.82
CA LEU A 635 -29.44 -10.01 -8.99
C LEU A 635 -29.82 -8.77 -9.80
N LYS A 636 -31.12 -8.47 -9.95
CA LYS A 636 -31.59 -7.25 -10.62
C LYS A 636 -31.21 -6.00 -9.82
N ILE A 637 -31.43 -6.01 -8.50
CA ILE A 637 -31.06 -4.91 -7.59
C ILE A 637 -29.54 -4.66 -7.65
N ALA A 638 -28.72 -5.71 -7.71
CA ALA A 638 -27.27 -5.58 -7.81
C ALA A 638 -26.85 -4.86 -9.11
N ILE A 639 -27.48 -5.19 -10.26
CA ILE A 639 -27.25 -4.48 -11.52
C ILE A 639 -27.66 -3.01 -11.37
N ASP A 640 -28.86 -2.73 -10.87
CA ASP A 640 -29.35 -1.36 -10.71
C ASP A 640 -28.44 -0.54 -9.78
N THR A 641 -27.94 -1.16 -8.71
CA THR A 641 -26.98 -0.53 -7.79
C THR A 641 -25.67 -0.17 -8.50
N LEU A 642 -25.09 -1.10 -9.27
CA LEU A 642 -23.86 -0.84 -10.03
C LEU A 642 -24.06 0.21 -11.13
N LYS A 643 -25.27 0.34 -11.70
CA LYS A 643 -25.59 1.35 -12.70
C LYS A 643 -25.60 2.78 -12.15
N LEU A 644 -25.89 2.97 -10.86
CA LEU A 644 -25.90 4.30 -10.22
C LEU A 644 -24.53 5.00 -10.28
N GLU A 645 -23.45 4.24 -10.48
CA GLU A 645 -22.08 4.74 -10.62
C GLU A 645 -21.79 5.32 -12.02
N LEU A 646 -22.67 5.09 -13.01
CA LEU A 646 -22.52 5.65 -14.35
C LEU A 646 -22.90 7.14 -14.33
N MET A 647 -21.90 8.01 -14.30
CA MET A 647 -22.12 9.45 -14.24
C MET A 647 -22.59 10.04 -15.59
N PRO A 648 -23.46 11.06 -15.57
CA PRO A 648 -23.74 11.84 -16.76
C PRO A 648 -22.49 12.63 -17.17
N LEU A 649 -22.27 12.77 -18.48
CA LEU A 649 -21.09 13.43 -19.05
C LEU A 649 -21.48 14.81 -19.60
N THR A 650 -21.81 15.78 -18.74
CA THR A 650 -22.36 17.09 -19.16
C THR A 650 -21.34 18.22 -19.17
N ASN A 651 -20.36 18.19 -18.27
CA ASN A 651 -19.31 19.22 -18.15
C ASN A 651 -17.90 18.58 -18.03
N THR A 652 -16.85 19.40 -18.16
CA THR A 652 -15.45 18.93 -18.14
C THR A 652 -15.09 18.17 -16.85
N SER A 653 -15.59 18.62 -15.70
CA SER A 653 -15.32 17.96 -14.42
C SER A 653 -15.91 16.55 -14.38
N GLU A 654 -17.16 16.38 -14.81
CA GLU A 654 -17.82 15.08 -14.91
C GLU A 654 -17.14 14.17 -15.95
N GLN A 655 -16.72 14.73 -17.08
CA GLN A 655 -16.00 14.00 -18.12
C GLN A 655 -14.69 13.40 -17.59
N VAL A 656 -13.89 14.21 -16.89
CA VAL A 656 -12.63 13.74 -16.29
C VAL A 656 -12.88 12.79 -15.12
N THR A 657 -13.90 13.05 -14.30
CA THR A 657 -14.30 12.13 -13.22
C THR A 657 -14.64 10.75 -13.77
N THR A 658 -15.37 10.69 -14.88
CA THR A 658 -15.76 9.42 -15.48
C THR A 658 -14.55 8.57 -15.92
N LEU A 659 -13.45 9.19 -16.37
CA LEU A 659 -12.20 8.48 -16.71
C LEU A 659 -11.58 7.75 -15.50
N SER A 660 -11.89 8.16 -14.28
CA SER A 660 -11.44 7.49 -13.05
C SER A 660 -12.35 6.34 -12.60
N THR A 661 -13.52 6.17 -13.23
CA THR A 661 -14.54 5.16 -12.85
C THR A 661 -14.47 3.89 -13.70
N LEU A 662 -13.39 3.71 -14.48
CA LEU A 662 -13.22 2.56 -15.38
C LEU A 662 -13.28 1.22 -14.65
N HIS A 663 -12.76 1.13 -13.43
CA HIS A 663 -12.92 -0.06 -12.58
C HIS A 663 -14.40 -0.38 -12.34
N SER A 664 -15.22 0.60 -11.93
CA SER A 664 -16.66 0.41 -11.73
C SER A 664 -17.38 -0.04 -13.00
N LEU A 665 -16.99 0.51 -14.16
CA LEU A 665 -17.52 0.10 -15.46
C LEU A 665 -17.15 -1.35 -15.80
N ALA A 666 -15.91 -1.76 -15.53
CA ALA A 666 -15.47 -3.15 -15.71
C ALA A 666 -16.29 -4.11 -14.85
N ILE A 667 -16.50 -3.76 -13.58
CA ILE A 667 -17.25 -4.59 -12.64
C ILE A 667 -18.72 -4.69 -13.05
N LEU A 668 -19.34 -3.58 -13.50
CA LEU A 668 -20.70 -3.61 -14.05
C LEU A 668 -20.80 -4.55 -15.26
N ARG A 669 -19.83 -4.47 -16.18
CA ARG A 669 -19.75 -5.37 -17.36
C ARG A 669 -19.62 -6.82 -16.92
N ASP A 670 -18.62 -7.14 -16.11
CA ASP A 670 -18.34 -8.51 -15.68
C ASP A 670 -19.48 -9.13 -14.89
N THR A 671 -20.14 -8.35 -14.02
CA THR A 671 -21.37 -8.75 -13.32
C THR A 671 -22.48 -9.08 -14.32
N SER A 672 -22.70 -8.21 -15.30
CA SER A 672 -23.74 -8.38 -16.32
C SER A 672 -23.47 -9.60 -17.22
N VAL A 673 -22.21 -9.83 -17.61
CA VAL A 673 -21.78 -11.01 -18.38
C VAL A 673 -21.97 -12.29 -17.56
N ALA A 674 -21.58 -12.30 -16.29
CA ALA A 674 -21.77 -13.45 -15.41
C ALA A 674 -23.25 -13.85 -15.28
N ILE A 675 -24.13 -12.87 -15.03
CA ILE A 675 -25.58 -13.11 -14.93
C ILE A 675 -26.13 -13.60 -16.27
N LYS A 676 -25.73 -12.98 -17.39
CA LYS A 676 -26.16 -13.37 -18.74
C LYS A 676 -25.75 -14.81 -19.05
N ASN A 677 -24.48 -15.15 -18.86
CA ASN A 677 -23.95 -16.49 -19.16
C ASN A 677 -24.61 -17.56 -18.28
N SER A 678 -24.84 -17.26 -16.99
CA SER A 678 -25.56 -18.14 -16.07
C SER A 678 -27.00 -18.39 -16.53
N ALA A 679 -27.72 -17.32 -16.91
CA ALA A 679 -29.08 -17.43 -17.41
C ALA A 679 -29.14 -18.21 -18.73
N GLN A 680 -28.20 -17.98 -19.65
CA GLN A 680 -28.07 -18.73 -20.90
C GLN A 680 -27.77 -20.21 -20.66
N TRP A 681 -26.92 -20.54 -19.68
CA TRP A 681 -26.64 -21.92 -19.30
C TRP A 681 -27.92 -22.63 -18.81
N VAL A 682 -28.73 -21.99 -17.97
CA VAL A 682 -30.03 -22.53 -17.50
C VAL A 682 -31.02 -22.70 -18.65
N ILE A 683 -31.06 -21.76 -19.61
CA ILE A 683 -31.88 -21.89 -20.82
C ILE A 683 -31.44 -23.10 -21.66
N ALA A 684 -30.14 -23.24 -21.92
CA ALA A 684 -29.58 -24.35 -22.67
C ALA A 684 -29.77 -25.70 -21.95
N PHE A 685 -29.74 -25.72 -20.62
CA PHE A 685 -30.12 -26.89 -19.83
C PHE A 685 -31.57 -27.28 -20.09
N ASN A 686 -32.52 -26.34 -19.97
CA ASN A 686 -33.94 -26.62 -20.17
C ASN A 686 -34.27 -27.04 -21.62
N ASP A 687 -33.55 -26.52 -22.62
CA ASP A 687 -33.74 -26.93 -24.01
C ASP A 687 -33.23 -28.36 -24.26
N ARG A 688 -32.10 -28.74 -23.67
CA ARG A 688 -31.61 -30.14 -23.67
C ARG A 688 -32.60 -31.09 -22.96
N GLU A 689 -33.20 -30.66 -21.86
CA GLU A 689 -34.21 -31.44 -21.14
C GLU A 689 -35.48 -31.67 -21.96
N LYS A 690 -35.94 -30.66 -22.72
CA LYS A 690 -37.07 -30.83 -23.66
C LYS A 690 -36.77 -31.84 -24.77
N GLU A 691 -35.53 -31.85 -25.25
CA GLU A 691 -35.10 -32.80 -26.28
C GLU A 691 -35.01 -34.23 -25.72
N ARG A 692 -34.53 -34.38 -24.47
CA ARG A 692 -34.37 -35.65 -23.77
C ARG A 692 -35.71 -36.26 -23.33
N ASP A 693 -36.60 -35.47 -22.73
CA ASP A 693 -37.88 -35.91 -22.18
C ASP A 693 -39.07 -35.20 -22.85
N ARG A 694 -39.61 -35.85 -23.88
CA ARG A 694 -40.80 -35.37 -24.59
C ARG A 694 -42.08 -35.41 -23.75
N SER A 695 -42.08 -36.06 -22.58
CA SER A 695 -43.22 -36.00 -21.66
C SER A 695 -43.34 -34.64 -20.96
N GLY A 696 -42.27 -33.84 -21.00
CA GLY A 696 -42.20 -32.50 -20.44
C GLY A 696 -42.17 -32.45 -18.92
N LYS A 697 -41.92 -33.59 -18.25
CA LYS A 697 -41.84 -33.70 -16.79
C LYS A 697 -40.50 -33.18 -16.26
N SER A 698 -39.41 -33.31 -17.04
CA SER A 698 -38.10 -32.79 -16.65
C SER A 698 -37.83 -31.33 -17.06
N ASN A 699 -38.79 -30.68 -17.75
CA ASN A 699 -38.68 -29.26 -18.12
C ASN A 699 -38.87 -28.34 -16.90
N LEU A 700 -38.23 -27.18 -16.93
CA LEU A 700 -38.41 -26.14 -15.92
C LEU A 700 -39.80 -25.48 -16.02
N PRO A 701 -40.38 -25.00 -14.90
CA PRO A 701 -41.62 -24.22 -14.88
C PRO A 701 -41.56 -23.00 -15.80
N LYS A 702 -42.72 -22.58 -16.33
CA LYS A 702 -42.79 -21.43 -17.26
C LYS A 702 -42.38 -20.13 -16.58
N GLU A 703 -42.76 -19.97 -15.31
CA GLU A 703 -42.50 -18.82 -14.47
C GLU A 703 -40.99 -18.69 -14.18
N VAL A 704 -40.31 -19.81 -13.89
CA VAL A 704 -38.84 -19.87 -13.76
C VAL A 704 -38.18 -19.41 -15.06
N MET A 705 -38.61 -19.97 -16.20
CA MET A 705 -38.07 -19.59 -17.51
C MET A 705 -38.35 -18.12 -17.89
N ALA A 706 -39.46 -17.54 -17.45
CA ALA A 706 -39.77 -16.13 -17.67
C ALA A 706 -38.78 -15.24 -16.92
N GLN A 707 -38.53 -15.52 -15.63
CA GLN A 707 -37.56 -14.79 -14.81
C GLN A 707 -36.13 -14.91 -15.34
N ILE A 708 -35.70 -16.13 -15.74
CA ILE A 708 -34.35 -16.34 -16.32
C ILE A 708 -34.18 -15.57 -17.65
N LYS A 709 -35.20 -15.53 -18.51
CA LYS A 709 -35.15 -14.75 -19.76
C LYS A 709 -35.16 -13.23 -19.52
N GLU A 710 -35.85 -12.80 -18.47
CA GLU A 710 -35.84 -11.40 -18.06
C GLU A 710 -34.42 -10.96 -17.64
N LEU A 711 -33.68 -11.79 -16.89
CA LEU A 711 -32.28 -11.52 -16.56
C LEU A 711 -31.40 -11.32 -17.79
N VAL A 712 -31.59 -12.11 -18.85
CA VAL A 712 -30.87 -11.90 -20.13
C VAL A 712 -31.21 -10.53 -20.74
N THR A 713 -32.48 -10.14 -20.71
CA THR A 713 -32.93 -8.85 -21.28
C THR A 713 -32.36 -7.66 -20.51
N VAL A 714 -32.38 -7.72 -19.17
CA VAL A 714 -31.84 -6.69 -18.28
C VAL A 714 -30.32 -6.54 -18.47
N THR A 715 -29.60 -7.65 -18.52
CA THR A 715 -28.14 -7.64 -18.72
C THR A 715 -27.74 -7.17 -20.11
N GLU A 716 -28.44 -7.57 -21.17
CA GLU A 716 -28.16 -7.08 -22.53
C GLU A 716 -28.40 -5.58 -22.69
N THR A 717 -29.44 -5.06 -22.05
CA THR A 717 -29.70 -3.61 -22.01
C THR A 717 -28.55 -2.89 -21.30
N THR A 718 -28.14 -3.39 -20.14
CA THR A 718 -27.05 -2.82 -19.34
C THR A 718 -25.71 -2.85 -20.07
N LEU A 719 -25.38 -3.95 -20.77
CA LEU A 719 -24.17 -4.04 -21.59
C LEU A 719 -24.16 -3.02 -22.74
N LYS A 720 -25.31 -2.81 -23.39
CA LYS A 720 -25.46 -1.77 -24.43
C LYS A 720 -25.25 -0.36 -23.86
N GLU A 721 -25.79 -0.07 -22.68
CA GLU A 721 -25.56 1.19 -21.98
C GLU A 721 -24.08 1.40 -21.64
N GLY A 722 -23.40 0.38 -21.09
CA GLY A 722 -21.96 0.43 -20.83
C GLY A 722 -21.13 0.72 -22.09
N LYS A 723 -21.44 0.03 -23.21
CA LYS A 723 -20.80 0.28 -24.51
C LYS A 723 -21.05 1.70 -25.03
N ALA A 724 -22.27 2.22 -24.87
CA ALA A 724 -22.61 3.59 -25.23
C ALA A 724 -21.82 4.61 -24.40
N THR A 725 -21.61 4.34 -23.11
CA THR A 725 -20.78 5.17 -22.24
C THR A 725 -19.33 5.23 -22.73
N VAL A 726 -18.70 4.10 -23.08
CA VAL A 726 -17.34 4.08 -23.66
C VAL A 726 -17.28 4.84 -24.99
N ALA A 727 -18.27 4.66 -25.87
CA ALA A 727 -18.33 5.37 -27.14
C ALA A 727 -18.41 6.89 -26.94
N LYS A 728 -19.21 7.34 -25.96
CA LYS A 728 -19.33 8.76 -25.59
C LYS A 728 -18.03 9.31 -24.98
N MET A 729 -17.37 8.55 -24.10
CA MET A 729 -16.05 8.93 -23.58
C MET A 729 -15.04 9.10 -24.72
N LYS A 730 -15.04 8.20 -25.70
CA LYS A 730 -14.15 8.29 -26.88
C LYS A 730 -14.43 9.56 -27.69
N GLU A 731 -15.69 9.83 -28.02
CA GLU A 731 -16.05 11.04 -28.79
C GLU A 731 -15.56 12.31 -28.08
N GLN A 732 -15.70 12.35 -26.76
CA GLN A 732 -15.29 13.50 -25.94
C GLN A 732 -13.77 13.64 -25.89
N VAL A 733 -13.05 12.60 -25.47
CA VAL A 733 -11.60 12.66 -25.27
C VAL A 733 -10.85 12.95 -26.58
N PHE A 734 -11.35 12.44 -27.71
CA PHE A 734 -10.79 12.70 -29.04
C PHE A 734 -11.30 14.02 -29.66
N GLY A 735 -12.21 14.72 -29.00
CA GLY A 735 -12.74 16.00 -29.44
C GLY A 735 -11.67 17.10 -29.41
N ARG A 736 -11.63 17.95 -30.44
CA ARG A 736 -10.62 19.03 -30.56
C ARG A 736 -10.66 20.02 -29.40
N ASP A 737 -11.84 20.22 -28.80
CA ASP A 737 -12.06 21.20 -27.73
C ASP A 737 -11.84 20.61 -26.33
N PHE A 738 -11.60 19.29 -26.21
CA PHE A 738 -11.46 18.62 -24.92
C PHE A 738 -10.20 19.06 -24.17
N GLU A 739 -9.02 19.00 -24.81
CA GLU A 739 -7.78 19.44 -24.16
C GLU A 739 -7.81 20.92 -23.76
N PRO A 740 -8.26 21.86 -24.61
CA PRO A 740 -8.45 23.25 -24.21
C PRO A 740 -9.40 23.43 -23.02
N ALA A 741 -10.53 22.71 -23.00
CA ALA A 741 -11.51 22.77 -21.92
C ALA A 741 -10.96 22.21 -20.61
N VAL A 742 -10.25 21.08 -20.65
CA VAL A 742 -9.56 20.48 -19.50
C VAL A 742 -8.50 21.44 -18.95
N ARG A 743 -7.69 22.04 -19.83
CA ARG A 743 -6.68 23.02 -19.43
C ARG A 743 -7.30 24.24 -18.75
N ALA A 744 -8.34 24.82 -19.36
CA ALA A 744 -9.04 25.96 -18.77
C ALA A 744 -9.62 25.63 -17.38
N TRP A 745 -10.24 24.45 -17.25
CA TRP A 745 -10.81 23.99 -15.98
C TRP A 745 -9.75 23.71 -14.90
N ILE A 746 -8.62 23.07 -15.25
CA ILE A 746 -7.55 22.79 -14.30
C ILE A 746 -6.92 24.08 -13.78
N PHE A 747 -6.79 25.12 -14.61
CA PHE A 747 -6.02 26.32 -14.31
C PHE A 747 -6.84 27.60 -14.08
N GLU A 748 -8.17 27.52 -13.95
CA GLU A 748 -9.08 28.67 -13.79
C GLU A 748 -8.60 29.69 -12.72
N ASP A 749 -8.02 29.20 -11.63
CA ASP A 749 -7.48 29.98 -10.50
C ASP A 749 -6.00 29.66 -10.20
N ALA A 750 -5.25 29.12 -11.16
CA ALA A 750 -3.91 28.57 -10.91
C ALA A 750 -2.84 28.94 -11.95
N ASP A 751 -2.81 30.20 -12.38
CA ASP A 751 -1.82 30.75 -13.32
C ASP A 751 -0.37 30.53 -12.86
N ASN A 752 -0.13 30.56 -11.55
CA ASN A 752 1.18 30.29 -10.95
C ASN A 752 1.68 28.87 -11.23
N ILE A 753 0.80 27.87 -11.19
CA ILE A 753 1.13 26.47 -11.51
C ILE A 753 1.31 26.34 -13.03
N LEU A 754 0.41 26.93 -13.82
CA LEU A 754 0.50 26.94 -15.28
C LEU A 754 1.85 27.52 -15.75
N GLY A 755 2.32 28.60 -15.10
CA GLY A 755 3.62 29.20 -15.37
C GLY A 755 4.81 28.28 -15.10
N VAL A 756 4.69 27.30 -14.20
CA VAL A 756 5.73 26.29 -13.94
C VAL A 756 5.64 25.12 -14.93
N VAL A 757 4.46 24.53 -15.08
CA VAL A 757 4.31 23.30 -15.89
C VAL A 757 4.28 23.58 -17.40
N GLY A 758 3.93 24.80 -17.79
CA GLY A 758 3.82 25.26 -19.17
C GLY A 758 2.52 24.85 -19.86
N GLU A 759 2.17 25.56 -20.95
CA GLU A 759 0.90 25.37 -21.67
C GLU A 759 0.74 23.98 -22.31
N ALA A 760 1.83 23.25 -22.52
CA ALA A 760 1.80 21.93 -23.14
C ALA A 760 1.60 20.77 -22.13
N ALA A 761 1.56 21.06 -20.82
CA ALA A 761 1.54 20.03 -19.78
C ALA A 761 0.34 19.07 -19.90
N THR A 762 -0.84 19.60 -20.21
CA THR A 762 -2.10 18.85 -20.36
C THR A 762 -2.12 17.91 -21.57
N LYS A 763 -1.36 18.21 -22.63
CA LYS A 763 -1.36 17.43 -23.87
C LYS A 763 -0.91 15.98 -23.65
N LYS A 764 0.12 15.79 -22.82
CA LYS A 764 0.65 14.45 -22.52
C LYS A 764 -0.36 13.61 -21.73
N LEU A 765 -1.04 14.23 -20.78
CA LEU A 765 -2.11 13.60 -20.00
C LEU A 765 -3.28 13.21 -20.90
N VAL A 766 -3.78 14.13 -21.73
CA VAL A 766 -4.88 13.85 -22.67
C VAL A 766 -4.51 12.75 -23.65
N LYS A 767 -3.29 12.75 -24.20
CA LYS A 767 -2.82 11.66 -25.07
C LYS A 767 -2.82 10.29 -24.36
N SER A 768 -2.47 10.26 -23.07
CA SER A 768 -2.56 9.03 -22.29
C SER A 768 -4.01 8.58 -22.07
N TRP A 769 -4.95 9.51 -21.88
CA TRP A 769 -6.38 9.20 -21.82
C TRP A 769 -6.91 8.69 -23.16
N GLU A 770 -6.55 9.33 -24.28
CA GLU A 770 -6.90 8.87 -25.63
C GLU A 770 -6.46 7.42 -25.84
N SER A 771 -5.22 7.09 -25.47
CA SER A 771 -4.68 5.74 -25.58
C SER A 771 -5.44 4.74 -24.71
N ASN A 772 -5.75 5.10 -23.45
CA ASN A 772 -6.50 4.21 -22.56
C ASN A 772 -7.94 3.98 -23.07
N VAL A 773 -8.65 5.05 -23.40
CA VAL A 773 -10.03 4.98 -23.92
C VAL A 773 -10.08 4.22 -25.26
N LYS A 774 -9.07 4.36 -26.11
CA LYS A 774 -8.94 3.54 -27.33
C LYS A 774 -8.86 2.05 -27.00
N GLY A 775 -8.08 1.66 -25.99
CA GLY A 775 -8.04 0.29 -25.50
C GLY A 775 -9.42 -0.21 -25.05
N TRP A 776 -10.16 0.61 -24.30
CA TRP A 776 -11.53 0.30 -23.90
C TRP A 776 -12.50 0.09 -25.06
N THR A 777 -12.24 0.66 -26.24
CA THR A 777 -13.08 0.45 -27.42
C THR A 777 -12.84 -0.89 -28.12
N GLN A 778 -11.78 -1.60 -27.74
CA GLN A 778 -11.47 -2.95 -28.23
C GLN A 778 -12.16 -4.04 -27.41
N ILE A 779 -12.56 -3.69 -26.18
CA ILE A 779 -13.40 -4.54 -25.34
C ILE A 779 -14.77 -4.63 -26.04
N ASP A 780 -15.14 -5.84 -26.45
CA ASP A 780 -16.34 -6.20 -27.22
C ASP A 780 -16.29 -5.99 -28.76
N VAL A 781 -15.38 -6.71 -29.41
CA VAL A 781 -15.61 -7.33 -30.74
C VAL A 781 -15.59 -8.85 -30.56
N LEU A 782 -16.71 -9.47 -30.21
CA LEU A 782 -17.12 -10.85 -30.56
C LEU A 782 -18.54 -11.08 -30.01
N GLU A 783 -19.52 -10.43 -30.63
CA GLU A 783 -20.86 -11.01 -30.71
C GLU A 783 -20.73 -12.33 -31.49
N GLY A 784 -20.90 -13.45 -30.80
CA GLY A 784 -21.14 -14.76 -31.41
C GLY A 784 -19.90 -15.60 -31.72
N THR A 785 -19.66 -16.58 -30.85
CA THR A 785 -19.36 -17.98 -31.25
C THR A 785 -19.99 -18.94 -30.26
#